data_AF-A0A938R8U2-F1
#
_entry.id   AF-A0A938R8U2-F1
#
_cell.length_a   1.000
_cell.length_b   1.000
_cell.length_c   1.000
_cell.angle_alpha   90.00
_cell.angle_beta   90.00
_cell.angle_gamma   90.00
#
_symmetry.space_group_name_H-M   'P 1'
#
loop_
_entity.id
_entity.type
_entity.pdbx_description
1 polymer ?
#
loop_
_entity_poly.entity_id
_entity_poly.type
_entity_poly.pdbx_seq_one_letter_code
_entity_poly.pdbx_strand_id
1 'polypeptide(L)'
;MCSPGCACFFAQGSCWPRSSAGRTRKNQHAPDLRQAMRRMRTNGSMKTLFLLCGIFFSLICFSAPAGAQPATARVATAADALDAAVKSAAGQGRRLLLFFYSIDAARVGDAVALMQQLYLQRRQYNFDIAGIALDGARPDAVRSFNAGHGLTFPVLIDVDGTLARQLASDSTLGFVLLNEQGRRIGFRLASHTPEHMNLKQQWQTYLSSLLNMPYMPADQPVLGLKPAVPSFEGETVNEKKISIATLHREKPLVLVIFSPRCVNCVNELNFLNSLYAGELKNRFEILALSLMGVEPTAAFMRDNGYVFPAIADPEWQLVSLFETFTGPVPAAFFINMQGAVEYVHIGFSDGLKDVYRMWLRRLAGMDNPPLLVKDGYSGEQRCVICHEREHLQWSLTGHASAFASLHRKAQTNNPECIGCHVTGYGQPGGYQLGRGPRDMENVQCESCHGPGYQSCSAYTGQKTAKKNAAQWKALCVACHTEKESLNFVFPRRFMQVRHTAMPDLDGLDRAGRLDLLHRTGRRDSPFDNPARYVGAAACRACHAEQYRHWQSTPHAAIQPDSAAENGKLYRFVTGINAEGGHPEPGRTGVQCEACHGPGERHVQQPEAKGHGFIVGLGAECPSCVVEQICRTCHGVQDDPEFDFDRAIDRVRHPISSP
;
A
#
# COMPACT_ATOMS: atom_id res chain seq x y z
N MET A 1 -18.99 -20.69 -52.20
CA MET A 1 -19.08 -19.40 -52.93
C MET A 1 -18.32 -18.37 -52.09
N CYS A 2 -16.98 -18.32 -52.19
CA CYS A 2 -16.14 -17.55 -53.13
C CYS A 2 -16.14 -16.02 -52.87
N SER A 3 -15.13 -15.54 -52.11
CA SER A 3 -14.09 -14.49 -52.35
C SER A 3 -14.40 -13.20 -53.14
N PRO A 4 -13.48 -12.19 -53.30
CA PRO A 4 -12.12 -11.94 -52.72
C PRO A 4 -11.81 -10.47 -52.30
N GLY A 5 -10.59 -10.23 -51.79
CA GLY A 5 -9.95 -8.90 -51.80
C GLY A 5 -8.52 -8.81 -51.21
N CYS A 6 -7.51 -9.31 -51.94
CA CYS A 6 -6.03 -9.07 -51.96
C CYS A 6 -5.29 -8.64 -50.66
N ALA A 7 -4.29 -9.33 -50.09
CA ALA A 7 -3.06 -9.99 -50.59
C ALA A 7 -1.96 -9.05 -51.13
N CYS A 8 -0.79 -9.05 -50.46
CA CYS A 8 0.57 -9.14 -51.02
C CYS A 8 1.57 -9.23 -49.84
N PHE A 9 2.06 -10.42 -49.48
CA PHE A 9 3.17 -11.23 -50.01
C PHE A 9 4.53 -10.92 -49.33
N PHE A 10 4.99 -11.81 -48.42
CA PHE A 10 5.98 -12.91 -48.60
C PHE A 10 7.42 -12.38 -48.43
N ALA A 11 8.41 -13.06 -47.86
CA ALA A 11 8.82 -14.47 -47.79
C ALA A 11 10.04 -14.49 -46.83
N GLN A 12 10.56 -15.54 -46.19
CA GLN A 12 10.42 -17.00 -46.06
C GLN A 12 11.34 -17.32 -44.84
N GLY A 13 11.01 -18.21 -43.89
CA GLY A 13 11.08 -19.68 -44.02
C GLY A 13 12.55 -20.17 -44.01
N SER A 14 13.01 -21.20 -43.29
CA SER A 14 12.33 -22.27 -42.57
C SER A 14 13.32 -23.09 -41.72
N CYS A 15 12.72 -23.90 -40.85
CA CYS A 15 13.18 -24.95 -39.94
C CYS A 15 14.06 -26.14 -40.45
N TRP A 16 14.92 -26.64 -39.52
CA TRP A 16 15.24 -28.05 -39.13
C TRP A 16 16.14 -28.94 -40.05
N PRO A 17 16.74 -30.10 -39.61
CA PRO A 17 16.60 -30.94 -38.39
C PRO A 17 17.91 -31.54 -37.76
N ARG A 18 17.73 -32.46 -36.78
CA ARG A 18 18.70 -33.33 -36.04
C ARG A 18 19.57 -34.29 -36.90
N SER A 19 20.79 -34.65 -36.46
CA SER A 19 21.19 -36.02 -36.04
C SER A 19 22.69 -36.23 -35.71
N SER A 20 22.89 -37.16 -34.77
CA SER A 20 24.01 -37.97 -34.23
C SER A 20 25.45 -38.04 -34.80
N ALA A 21 26.38 -38.22 -33.83
CA ALA A 21 27.51 -39.16 -33.72
C ALA A 21 28.95 -38.75 -34.13
N GLY A 22 29.90 -38.95 -33.19
CA GLY A 22 31.16 -39.66 -33.50
C GLY A 22 32.51 -38.93 -33.35
N ARG A 23 33.11 -39.05 -32.14
CA ARG A 23 34.55 -39.29 -31.83
C ARG A 23 35.69 -38.31 -32.22
N THR A 24 36.40 -37.94 -31.13
CA THR A 24 37.86 -37.95 -30.88
C THR A 24 38.77 -36.73 -31.07
N ARG A 25 39.47 -36.46 -29.93
CA ARG A 25 40.87 -36.02 -29.69
C ARG A 25 41.14 -34.53 -29.37
N LYS A 26 41.53 -34.34 -28.09
CA LYS A 26 42.68 -33.60 -27.54
C LYS A 26 43.03 -32.24 -28.20
N ASN A 27 42.98 -31.14 -27.46
CA ASN A 27 44.06 -30.64 -26.58
C ASN A 27 43.76 -29.22 -26.05
N GLN A 28 44.23 -29.00 -24.80
CA GLN A 28 44.87 -27.79 -24.28
C GLN A 28 44.02 -26.53 -23.93
N HIS A 29 43.75 -26.46 -22.61
CA HIS A 29 43.88 -25.33 -21.68
C HIS A 29 44.10 -23.91 -22.22
N ALA A 30 43.17 -23.02 -21.85
CA ALA A 30 43.38 -21.57 -21.74
C ALA A 30 43.64 -21.20 -20.27
N PRO A 31 44.58 -20.28 -19.95
CA PRO A 31 44.86 -19.87 -18.58
C PRO A 31 44.15 -18.57 -18.17
N ASP A 32 43.99 -18.53 -16.85
CA ASP A 32 43.41 -17.54 -15.95
C ASP A 32 44.27 -16.26 -15.83
N LEU A 33 43.60 -15.11 -15.69
CA LEU A 33 44.20 -13.77 -15.59
C LEU A 33 44.13 -13.29 -14.14
N ARG A 34 45.12 -13.72 -13.33
CA ARG A 34 45.56 -12.99 -12.14
C ARG A 34 47.08 -12.92 -12.08
N GLN A 35 47.55 -11.70 -11.85
CA GLN A 35 48.86 -11.33 -11.30
C GLN A 35 50.11 -11.53 -12.14
N ALA A 36 50.74 -10.41 -12.53
CA ALA A 36 52.13 -10.15 -12.15
C ALA A 36 52.46 -8.65 -12.32
N MET A 37 52.48 -7.92 -11.20
CA MET A 37 53.32 -6.73 -11.07
C MET A 37 54.79 -7.18 -11.02
N ARG A 38 55.69 -6.58 -11.82
CA ARG A 38 57.08 -6.26 -11.40
C ARG A 38 57.89 -5.49 -12.44
N ARG A 39 58.70 -4.55 -11.89
CA ARG A 39 59.90 -3.83 -12.41
C ARG A 39 59.60 -2.44 -13.00
N MET A 40 59.77 -1.35 -12.26
CA MET A 40 60.97 -0.66 -11.74
C MET A 40 61.62 0.34 -12.71
N ARG A 41 61.65 1.61 -12.22
CA ARG A 41 62.68 2.67 -12.40
C ARG A 41 62.81 3.27 -13.81
N THR A 42 62.98 4.59 -14.02
CA THR A 42 63.86 5.59 -13.36
C THR A 42 63.45 7.06 -13.63
N ASN A 43 63.81 7.95 -12.69
CA ASN A 43 64.12 9.40 -12.77
C ASN A 43 62.96 10.38 -13.07
N GLY A 44 62.62 11.38 -12.23
CA GLY A 44 63.43 12.36 -11.47
C GLY A 44 63.17 13.75 -12.11
N SER A 45 62.98 14.90 -11.47
CA SER A 45 63.23 15.44 -10.12
C SER A 45 62.68 16.90 -10.15
N MET A 46 61.84 17.36 -9.20
CA MET A 46 62.16 18.27 -8.07
C MET A 46 61.89 19.79 -8.23
N LYS A 47 61.49 20.37 -7.08
CA LYS A 47 61.60 21.76 -6.55
C LYS A 47 60.39 22.69 -6.80
N THR A 48 59.46 22.91 -5.86
CA THR A 48 59.49 23.57 -4.51
C THR A 48 59.57 25.10 -4.55
N LEU A 49 58.62 25.78 -3.85
CA LEU A 49 58.82 26.84 -2.82
C LEU A 49 58.16 28.24 -3.04
N PHE A 50 57.25 28.60 -2.11
CA PHE A 50 57.05 29.89 -1.39
C PHE A 50 56.24 31.12 -1.93
N LEU A 51 55.22 31.48 -1.11
CA LEU A 51 54.95 32.75 -0.39
C LEU A 51 54.46 34.06 -1.08
N LEU A 52 53.28 34.50 -0.61
CA LEU A 52 52.81 35.83 -0.14
C LEU A 52 52.78 37.11 -1.02
N CYS A 53 51.60 37.76 -0.94
CA CYS A 53 51.28 39.20 -0.86
C CYS A 53 51.54 40.16 -2.03
N GLY A 54 50.58 41.07 -2.25
CA GLY A 54 50.86 42.40 -2.79
C GLY A 54 49.76 43.01 -3.66
N ILE A 55 49.14 44.07 -3.17
CA ILE A 55 48.00 44.80 -3.74
C ILE A 55 48.50 45.88 -4.74
N PHE A 56 47.63 46.27 -5.70
CA PHE A 56 47.28 47.66 -6.11
C PHE A 56 47.53 48.18 -7.55
N PHE A 57 46.44 48.80 -8.04
CA PHE A 57 46.29 50.01 -8.89
C PHE A 57 46.24 49.93 -10.44
N SER A 58 44.99 50.06 -10.92
CA SER A 58 44.44 51.01 -11.92
C SER A 58 44.63 50.92 -13.44
N LEU A 59 43.44 50.95 -14.08
CA LEU A 59 43.00 51.65 -15.30
C LEU A 59 43.77 51.49 -16.62
N ILE A 60 43.07 51.02 -17.67
CA ILE A 60 42.49 51.87 -18.74
C ILE A 60 41.59 51.03 -19.65
N CYS A 61 40.46 51.65 -19.98
CA CYS A 61 39.41 51.40 -20.96
C CYS A 61 39.67 50.39 -22.11
N PHE A 62 38.72 49.48 -22.31
CA PHE A 62 38.21 49.18 -23.64
C PHE A 62 36.69 49.25 -23.66
N SER A 63 36.21 50.01 -24.64
CA SER A 63 34.83 50.35 -24.96
C SER A 63 34.00 49.10 -25.26
N ALA A 64 32.80 49.05 -24.68
CA ALA A 64 31.75 48.11 -25.07
C ALA A 64 31.20 48.43 -26.47
N PRO A 65 30.78 47.42 -27.26
CA PRO A 65 29.64 47.59 -28.12
C PRO A 65 28.36 47.36 -27.30
N ALA A 66 27.46 48.33 -27.38
CA ALA A 66 26.11 48.25 -26.85
C ALA A 66 25.32 47.14 -27.54
N GLY A 67 24.55 46.37 -26.76
CA GLY A 67 23.55 45.45 -27.32
C GLY A 67 23.47 44.07 -26.68
N ALA A 68 23.59 43.94 -25.36
CA ALA A 68 23.06 42.78 -24.66
C ALA A 68 22.23 43.30 -23.47
N GLN A 69 20.91 43.25 -23.63
CA GLN A 69 20.03 43.36 -22.46
C GLN A 69 20.43 42.27 -21.47
N PRO A 70 20.49 42.57 -20.15
CA PRO A 70 20.67 41.50 -19.18
C PRO A 70 19.50 40.54 -19.36
N ALA A 71 19.80 39.26 -19.57
CA ALA A 71 18.77 38.23 -19.57
C ALA A 71 18.01 38.37 -18.25
N THR A 72 16.79 38.88 -18.33
CA THR A 72 15.90 38.99 -17.20
C THR A 72 15.70 37.56 -16.70
N ALA A 73 16.18 37.27 -15.49
CA ALA A 73 15.90 36.00 -14.84
C ALA A 73 14.37 35.87 -14.78
N ARG A 74 13.82 34.94 -15.58
CA ARG A 74 12.38 34.69 -15.63
C ARG A 74 11.93 34.29 -14.23
N VAL A 75 11.04 35.08 -13.64
CA VAL A 75 10.41 34.75 -12.36
C VAL A 75 9.60 33.45 -12.58
N ALA A 76 9.86 32.43 -11.76
CA ALA A 76 9.18 31.15 -11.86
C ALA A 76 7.68 31.36 -11.65
N THR A 77 6.87 30.91 -12.61
CA THR A 77 5.41 30.96 -12.55
C THR A 77 4.86 29.86 -11.64
N ALA A 78 3.58 29.93 -11.28
CA ALA A 78 2.91 28.83 -10.55
C ALA A 78 2.96 27.52 -11.36
N ALA A 79 2.91 27.61 -12.70
CA ALA A 79 3.09 26.47 -13.60
C ALA A 79 4.51 25.88 -13.54
N ASP A 80 5.55 26.73 -13.52
CA ASP A 80 6.94 26.27 -13.37
C ASP A 80 7.16 25.58 -12.01
N ALA A 81 6.56 26.12 -10.95
CA ALA A 81 6.61 25.53 -9.61
C ALA A 81 5.88 24.18 -9.54
N LEU A 82 4.73 24.05 -10.22
CA LEU A 82 3.99 22.80 -10.31
C LEU A 82 4.78 21.73 -11.09
N ASP A 83 5.35 22.09 -12.24
CA ASP A 83 6.21 21.19 -13.02
C ASP A 83 7.43 20.73 -12.20
N ALA A 84 8.06 21.63 -11.47
CA ALA A 84 9.13 21.29 -10.54
C ALA A 84 8.66 20.33 -9.42
N ALA A 85 7.46 20.54 -8.86
CA ALA A 85 6.90 19.65 -7.84
C ALA A 85 6.61 18.25 -8.39
N VAL A 86 6.03 18.15 -9.58
CA VAL A 86 5.77 16.87 -10.27
C VAL A 86 7.08 16.13 -10.56
N LYS A 87 8.08 16.82 -11.12
CA LYS A 87 9.40 16.25 -11.41
C LYS A 87 10.13 15.83 -10.14
N SER A 88 10.06 16.62 -9.08
CA SER A 88 10.66 16.31 -7.78
C SER A 88 10.02 15.07 -7.16
N ALA A 89 8.70 14.98 -7.15
CA ALA A 89 7.99 13.80 -6.63
C ALA A 89 8.34 12.54 -7.42
N ALA A 90 8.30 12.60 -8.76
CA ALA A 90 8.66 11.48 -9.61
C ALA A 90 10.14 11.07 -9.44
N GLY A 91 11.05 12.04 -9.35
CA GLY A 91 12.48 11.80 -9.09
C GLY A 91 12.76 11.15 -7.74
N GLN A 92 11.89 11.38 -6.75
CA GLN A 92 11.93 10.72 -5.43
C GLN A 92 11.13 9.41 -5.39
N GLY A 93 10.54 8.98 -6.51
CA GLY A 93 9.68 7.80 -6.56
C GLY A 93 8.43 7.93 -5.69
N ARG A 94 7.90 9.15 -5.51
CA ARG A 94 6.69 9.43 -4.72
C ARG A 94 5.49 9.65 -5.62
N ARG A 95 4.33 9.23 -5.13
CA ARG A 95 3.03 9.62 -5.70
C ARG A 95 2.75 11.08 -5.33
N LEU A 96 2.03 11.81 -6.18
CA LEU A 96 1.70 13.21 -5.94
C LEU A 96 0.22 13.45 -6.15
N LEU A 97 -0.44 13.97 -5.11
CA LEU A 97 -1.81 14.43 -5.16
C LEU A 97 -1.81 15.94 -5.37
N LEU A 98 -2.26 16.36 -6.55
CA LEU A 98 -2.49 17.76 -6.88
C LEU A 98 -3.92 18.11 -6.49
N PHE A 99 -4.09 18.92 -5.45
CA PHE A 99 -5.38 19.34 -4.93
C PHE A 99 -5.65 20.78 -5.33
N PHE A 100 -6.64 21.03 -6.19
CA PHE A 100 -6.98 22.38 -6.62
C PHE A 100 -8.32 22.81 -6.03
N TYR A 101 -8.40 24.06 -5.59
CA TYR A 101 -9.56 24.59 -4.91
C TYR A 101 -9.67 26.11 -5.04
N SER A 102 -10.90 26.62 -5.08
CA SER A 102 -11.22 27.99 -4.71
C SER A 102 -11.72 28.03 -3.27
N ILE A 103 -11.35 29.08 -2.52
CA ILE A 103 -11.82 29.31 -1.15
C ILE A 103 -13.32 29.62 -1.08
N ASP A 104 -13.93 30.01 -2.19
CA ASP A 104 -15.38 30.25 -2.29
C ASP A 104 -16.14 29.01 -2.80
N ALA A 105 -15.45 27.92 -3.15
CA ALA A 105 -16.10 26.73 -3.67
C ALA A 105 -17.00 26.09 -2.60
N ALA A 106 -18.20 25.70 -3.02
CA ALA A 106 -19.08 24.90 -2.16
C ALA A 106 -18.34 23.63 -1.71
N ARG A 107 -18.48 23.28 -0.42
CA ARG A 107 -17.88 22.07 0.21
C ARG A 107 -16.34 22.09 0.28
N VAL A 108 -15.68 23.24 0.04
CA VAL A 108 -14.21 23.35 0.17
C VAL A 108 -13.71 22.97 1.57
N GLY A 109 -14.48 23.29 2.61
CA GLY A 109 -14.15 22.94 4.01
C GLY A 109 -13.97 21.43 4.22
N ASP A 110 -14.86 20.61 3.64
CA ASP A 110 -14.78 19.15 3.71
C ASP A 110 -13.54 18.62 2.98
N ALA A 111 -13.27 19.17 1.80
CA ALA A 111 -12.15 18.78 0.97
C ALA A 111 -10.80 19.12 1.62
N VAL A 112 -10.62 20.34 2.15
CA VAL A 112 -9.35 20.75 2.76
C VAL A 112 -9.08 19.99 4.07
N ALA A 113 -10.15 19.71 4.85
CA ALA A 113 -10.05 18.88 6.05
C ALA A 113 -9.59 17.46 5.71
N LEU A 114 -10.12 16.87 4.63
CA LEU A 114 -9.66 15.57 4.13
C LEU A 114 -8.20 15.62 3.69
N MET A 115 -7.82 16.61 2.88
CA MET A 115 -6.45 16.69 2.36
C MET A 115 -5.43 16.84 3.49
N GLN A 116 -5.72 17.65 4.51
CA GLN A 116 -4.85 17.75 5.68
C GLN A 116 -4.78 16.43 6.46
N GLN A 117 -5.90 15.73 6.64
CA GLN A 117 -5.93 14.40 7.28
C GLN A 117 -5.07 13.37 6.53
N LEU A 118 -5.11 13.38 5.19
CA LEU A 118 -4.28 12.52 4.34
C LEU A 118 -2.81 12.93 4.38
N TYR A 119 -2.53 14.24 4.36
CA TYR A 119 -1.16 14.78 4.36
C TYR A 119 -0.36 14.34 5.59
N LEU A 120 -1.00 14.22 6.76
CA LEU A 120 -0.36 13.70 7.97
C LEU A 120 0.12 12.24 7.81
N GLN A 121 -0.46 11.47 6.88
CA GLN A 121 -0.12 10.06 6.64
C GLN A 121 0.81 9.85 5.44
N ARG A 122 1.16 10.92 4.72
CA ARG A 122 1.85 10.89 3.43
C ARG A 122 3.16 10.09 3.42
N ARG A 123 3.93 10.19 4.52
CA ARG A 123 5.21 9.48 4.70
C ARG A 123 5.01 7.97 4.85
N GLN A 124 3.94 7.53 5.50
CA GLN A 124 3.66 6.10 5.68
C GLN A 124 3.21 5.43 4.39
N TYR A 125 2.55 6.17 3.51
CA TYR A 125 2.00 5.64 2.26
C TYR A 125 2.69 6.22 1.01
N ASN A 126 3.89 6.79 1.13
CA ASN A 126 4.68 7.29 0.01
C ASN A 126 3.90 8.14 -1.02
N PHE A 127 3.30 9.22 -0.54
CA PHE A 127 2.77 10.25 -1.40
C PHE A 127 3.09 11.63 -0.84
N ASP A 128 2.77 12.66 -1.60
CA ASP A 128 2.76 14.04 -1.14
C ASP A 128 1.51 14.76 -1.65
N ILE A 129 1.19 15.91 -1.05
CA ILE A 129 0.08 16.76 -1.50
C ILE A 129 0.64 18.14 -1.86
N ALA A 130 0.29 18.62 -3.05
CA ALA A 130 0.49 20.01 -3.44
C ALA A 130 -0.87 20.65 -3.68
N GLY A 131 -1.19 21.67 -2.87
CA GLY A 131 -2.37 22.49 -3.04
C GLY A 131 -2.18 23.51 -4.17
N ILE A 132 -3.26 23.82 -4.88
CA ILE A 132 -3.31 24.83 -5.93
C ILE A 132 -4.55 25.70 -5.66
N ALA A 133 -4.33 26.86 -5.08
CA ALA A 133 -5.40 27.82 -4.81
C ALA A 133 -5.69 28.63 -6.09
N LEU A 134 -6.93 28.55 -6.56
CA LEU A 134 -7.39 29.17 -7.81
C LEU A 134 -7.71 30.67 -7.65
N ASP A 135 -7.81 31.17 -6.41
CA ASP A 135 -8.09 32.57 -6.09
C ASP A 135 -6.85 33.46 -6.20
N GLY A 136 -6.17 33.42 -7.35
CA GLY A 136 -4.91 34.12 -7.61
C GLY A 136 -4.94 35.62 -7.32
N ALA A 137 -6.11 36.26 -7.48
CA ALA A 137 -6.32 37.67 -7.20
C ALA A 137 -6.42 38.02 -5.69
N ARG A 138 -6.56 37.03 -4.80
CA ARG A 138 -6.76 37.22 -3.35
C ARG A 138 -5.78 36.40 -2.49
N PRO A 139 -4.46 36.57 -2.65
CA PRO A 139 -3.47 35.72 -1.98
C PRO A 139 -3.51 35.80 -0.45
N ASP A 140 -3.85 36.95 0.14
CA ASP A 140 -4.00 37.10 1.60
C ASP A 140 -5.22 36.36 2.15
N ALA A 141 -6.32 36.33 1.40
CA ALA A 141 -7.51 35.56 1.76
C ALA A 141 -7.22 34.06 1.73
N VAL A 142 -6.51 33.59 0.70
CA VAL A 142 -6.04 32.19 0.61
C VAL A 142 -5.15 31.83 1.80
N ARG A 143 -4.16 32.67 2.14
CA ARG A 143 -3.30 32.44 3.31
C ARG A 143 -4.10 32.36 4.61
N SER A 144 -5.02 33.28 4.81
CA SER A 144 -5.87 33.31 6.01
C SER A 144 -6.78 32.09 6.11
N PHE A 145 -7.40 31.70 4.99
CA PHE A 145 -8.22 30.49 4.90
C PHE A 145 -7.39 29.23 5.22
N ASN A 146 -6.22 29.07 4.60
CA ASN A 146 -5.34 27.94 4.83
C ASN A 146 -4.89 27.84 6.30
N ALA A 147 -4.53 28.98 6.91
CA ALA A 147 -4.18 29.05 8.33
C ALA A 147 -5.37 28.70 9.23
N GLY A 148 -6.56 29.21 8.92
CA GLY A 148 -7.80 28.90 9.64
C GLY A 148 -8.20 27.42 9.60
N HIS A 149 -7.84 26.73 8.52
CA HIS A 149 -8.04 25.28 8.38
C HIS A 149 -6.82 24.43 8.81
N GLY A 150 -5.75 25.06 9.32
CA GLY A 150 -4.54 24.36 9.77
C GLY A 150 -3.83 23.57 8.66
N LEU A 151 -3.87 24.06 7.42
CA LEU A 151 -3.23 23.37 6.29
C LEU A 151 -1.71 23.49 6.40
N THR A 152 -1.03 22.34 6.32
CA THR A 152 0.43 22.22 6.48
C THR A 152 1.14 21.72 5.22
N PHE A 153 0.38 21.33 4.20
CA PHE A 153 0.92 20.99 2.89
C PHE A 153 1.26 22.25 2.08
N PRO A 154 2.25 22.19 1.18
CA PRO A 154 2.57 23.31 0.30
C PRO A 154 1.38 23.70 -0.58
N VAL A 155 1.09 25.00 -0.68
CA VAL A 155 0.04 25.54 -1.55
C VAL A 155 0.63 26.56 -2.52
N LEU A 156 0.45 26.30 -3.81
CA LEU A 156 0.72 27.23 -4.90
C LEU A 156 -0.51 28.13 -5.10
N ILE A 157 -0.31 29.43 -5.23
CA ILE A 157 -1.38 30.38 -5.53
C ILE A 157 -1.31 30.70 -7.02
N ASP A 158 -2.37 30.40 -7.77
CA ASP A 158 -2.43 30.56 -9.23
C ASP A 158 -2.68 32.01 -9.65
N VAL A 159 -1.71 32.88 -9.38
CA VAL A 159 -1.81 34.34 -9.59
C VAL A 159 -2.08 34.75 -11.04
N ASP A 160 -1.65 33.96 -12.02
CA ASP A 160 -1.79 34.26 -13.46
C ASP A 160 -2.91 33.46 -14.15
N GLY A 161 -3.65 32.64 -13.38
CA GLY A 161 -4.75 31.81 -13.87
C GLY A 161 -4.33 30.70 -14.83
N THR A 162 -3.02 30.43 -14.96
CA THR A 162 -2.50 29.45 -15.92
C THR A 162 -2.83 28.03 -15.48
N LEU A 163 -2.72 27.75 -14.18
CA LEU A 163 -3.05 26.43 -13.65
C LEU A 163 -4.56 26.18 -13.73
N ALA A 164 -5.39 27.19 -13.45
CA ALA A 164 -6.83 27.13 -13.59
C ALA A 164 -7.22 26.76 -15.03
N ARG A 165 -6.64 27.42 -16.04
CA ARG A 165 -6.89 27.10 -17.47
C ARG A 165 -6.42 25.70 -17.88
N GLN A 166 -5.38 25.17 -17.24
CA GLN A 166 -4.84 23.84 -17.55
C GLN A 166 -5.57 22.70 -16.81
N LEU A 167 -6.03 22.95 -15.58
CA LEU A 167 -6.62 21.96 -14.69
C LEU A 167 -8.15 21.94 -14.76
N ALA A 168 -8.79 23.02 -15.22
CA ALA A 168 -10.23 23.17 -15.24
C ALA A 168 -10.76 23.68 -16.58
N SER A 169 -11.66 22.89 -17.19
CA SER A 169 -12.87 23.46 -17.79
C SER A 169 -13.91 23.54 -16.66
N ASP A 170 -14.29 24.76 -16.29
CA ASP A 170 -15.41 25.14 -15.39
C ASP A 170 -15.41 24.69 -13.91
N SER A 171 -14.48 23.84 -13.45
CA SER A 171 -14.47 23.34 -12.06
C SER A 171 -13.56 24.14 -11.12
N THR A 172 -14.03 24.39 -9.89
CA THR A 172 -13.29 25.13 -8.85
C THR A 172 -12.79 24.25 -7.69
N LEU A 173 -13.07 22.95 -7.69
CA LEU A 173 -12.68 22.05 -6.59
C LEU A 173 -12.48 20.61 -7.08
N GLY A 174 -11.30 20.06 -6.88
CA GLY A 174 -10.96 18.69 -7.30
C GLY A 174 -9.53 18.29 -6.99
N PHE A 175 -9.17 17.09 -7.44
CA PHE A 175 -7.81 16.60 -7.36
C PHE A 175 -7.41 15.72 -8.54
N VAL A 176 -6.10 15.66 -8.78
CA VAL A 176 -5.43 14.69 -9.66
C VAL A 176 -4.43 13.91 -8.82
N LEU A 177 -4.46 12.57 -8.90
CA LEU A 177 -3.44 11.71 -8.30
C LEU A 177 -2.52 11.17 -9.38
N LEU A 178 -1.23 11.41 -9.20
CA LEU A 178 -0.14 10.94 -10.04
C LEU A 178 0.60 9.78 -9.34
N ASN A 179 0.98 8.77 -10.11
CA ASN A 179 1.86 7.71 -9.62
C ASN A 179 3.32 8.18 -9.56
N GLU A 180 4.21 7.29 -9.14
CA GLU A 180 5.65 7.51 -8.98
C GLU A 180 6.37 7.85 -10.30
N GLN A 181 5.71 7.65 -11.46
CA GLN A 181 6.22 7.99 -12.79
C GLN A 181 5.62 9.31 -13.32
N GLY A 182 4.84 10.03 -12.50
CA GLY A 182 4.11 11.23 -12.92
C GLY A 182 2.89 10.95 -13.81
N ARG A 183 2.45 9.68 -13.93
CA ARG A 183 1.26 9.31 -14.71
C ARG A 183 0.01 9.41 -13.86
N ARG A 184 -1.06 9.98 -14.41
CA ARG A 184 -2.36 10.07 -13.73
C ARG A 184 -2.95 8.68 -13.47
N ILE A 185 -3.25 8.39 -12.21
CA ILE A 185 -3.94 7.19 -11.74
C ILE A 185 -5.27 7.47 -11.05
N GLY A 186 -5.54 8.74 -10.70
CA GLY A 186 -6.81 9.15 -10.11
C GLY A 186 -7.17 10.58 -10.45
N PHE A 187 -8.48 10.86 -10.51
CA PHE A 187 -9.02 12.20 -10.73
C PHE A 187 -10.47 12.27 -10.24
N ARG A 188 -10.82 13.33 -9.50
CA ARG A 188 -12.20 13.66 -9.15
C ARG A 188 -12.38 15.17 -9.07
N LEU A 189 -13.58 15.60 -9.46
CA LEU A 189 -14.12 16.94 -9.21
C LEU A 189 -15.17 16.83 -8.11
N ALA A 190 -15.39 17.91 -7.36
CA ALA A 190 -16.46 17.94 -6.38
C ALA A 190 -17.85 17.76 -7.02
N SER A 191 -18.02 18.23 -8.25
CA SER A 191 -19.23 18.06 -9.05
C SER A 191 -19.51 16.60 -9.47
N HIS A 192 -18.52 15.70 -9.41
CA HIS A 192 -18.77 14.27 -9.62
C HIS A 192 -19.43 13.59 -8.42
N THR A 193 -19.52 14.29 -7.29
CA THR A 193 -20.20 13.80 -6.09
C THR A 193 -21.47 14.62 -5.89
N PRO A 194 -22.67 14.00 -6.02
CA PRO A 194 -23.94 14.69 -5.81
C PRO A 194 -23.99 15.48 -4.50
N GLU A 195 -24.78 16.56 -4.48
CA GLU A 195 -24.84 17.50 -3.35
C GLU A 195 -25.34 16.84 -2.05
N HIS A 196 -26.27 15.87 -2.17
CA HIS A 196 -26.80 15.12 -1.03
C HIS A 196 -25.84 14.08 -0.46
N MET A 197 -24.69 13.84 -1.11
CA MET A 197 -23.68 12.88 -0.65
C MET A 197 -22.54 13.55 0.11
N ASN A 198 -21.89 12.80 0.99
CA ASN A 198 -20.75 13.29 1.75
C ASN A 198 -19.47 13.32 0.88
N LEU A 199 -18.96 14.51 0.57
CA LEU A 199 -17.76 14.67 -0.29
C LEU A 199 -16.53 14.04 0.33
N LYS A 200 -16.29 14.34 1.62
CA LYS A 200 -15.11 13.89 2.36
C LYS A 200 -15.04 12.37 2.37
N GLN A 201 -16.14 11.70 2.65
CA GLN A 201 -16.22 10.25 2.69
C GLN A 201 -15.97 9.63 1.32
N GLN A 202 -16.61 10.15 0.28
CA GLN A 202 -16.47 9.69 -1.09
C GLN A 202 -15.01 9.78 -1.58
N TRP A 203 -14.37 10.93 -1.32
CA TRP A 203 -12.97 11.13 -1.66
C TRP A 203 -12.03 10.30 -0.79
N GLN A 204 -12.31 10.13 0.51
CA GLN A 204 -11.54 9.26 1.39
C GLN A 204 -11.57 7.81 0.90
N THR A 205 -12.74 7.26 0.57
CA THR A 205 -12.88 5.90 0.00
C THR A 205 -12.03 5.75 -1.26
N TYR A 206 -12.19 6.67 -2.21
CA TYR A 206 -11.51 6.60 -3.50
C TYR A 206 -9.99 6.73 -3.37
N LEU A 207 -9.52 7.72 -2.61
CA LEU A 207 -8.09 7.95 -2.42
C LEU A 207 -7.44 6.86 -1.59
N SER A 208 -8.10 6.32 -0.57
CA SER A 208 -7.53 5.25 0.25
C SER A 208 -7.28 3.99 -0.57
N SER A 209 -8.22 3.63 -1.46
CA SER A 209 -8.04 2.53 -2.39
C SER A 209 -6.83 2.75 -3.32
N LEU A 210 -6.69 3.95 -3.91
CA LEU A 210 -5.56 4.23 -4.80
C LEU A 210 -4.21 4.38 -4.09
N LEU A 211 -4.22 4.83 -2.83
CA LEU A 211 -3.03 5.03 -2.02
C LEU A 211 -2.61 3.77 -1.24
N ASN A 212 -3.38 2.68 -1.33
CA ASN A 212 -3.21 1.47 -0.52
C ASN A 212 -3.23 1.79 0.99
N MET A 213 -4.12 2.70 1.38
CA MET A 213 -4.37 3.04 2.78
C MET A 213 -5.47 2.14 3.35
N PRO A 214 -5.31 1.60 4.56
CA PRO A 214 -6.36 0.90 5.25
C PRO A 214 -7.50 1.87 5.53
N TYR A 215 -8.58 1.69 4.81
CA TYR A 215 -9.84 2.38 5.01
C TYR A 215 -10.93 1.49 4.43
N MET A 216 -11.90 1.12 5.26
CA MET A 216 -13.07 0.36 4.82
C MET A 216 -14.33 1.15 5.17
N PRO A 217 -15.13 1.56 4.17
CA PRO A 217 -16.42 2.25 4.36
C PRO A 217 -17.43 1.41 5.15
N ALA A 218 -18.41 2.03 5.81
CA ALA A 218 -19.28 1.35 6.79
C ALA A 218 -20.11 0.20 6.22
N ASP A 219 -20.41 0.27 4.92
CA ASP A 219 -21.16 -0.71 4.14
C ASP A 219 -20.29 -1.87 3.60
N GLN A 220 -18.98 -1.91 3.91
CA GLN A 220 -18.14 -3.08 3.62
C GLN A 220 -17.98 -4.01 4.82
N PRO A 221 -17.92 -5.33 4.56
CA PRO A 221 -17.52 -6.28 5.57
C PRO A 221 -16.07 -6.03 6.01
N VAL A 222 -15.83 -6.02 7.31
CA VAL A 222 -14.49 -5.78 7.89
C VAL A 222 -14.24 -6.74 9.03
N LEU A 223 -13.16 -7.51 8.93
CA LEU A 223 -12.73 -8.45 9.94
C LEU A 223 -13.87 -9.31 10.53
N GLY A 224 -14.80 -9.81 9.71
CA GLY A 224 -15.92 -10.65 10.15
C GLY A 224 -17.17 -9.88 10.60
N LEU A 225 -17.14 -8.54 10.64
CA LEU A 225 -18.36 -7.73 10.67
C LEU A 225 -18.97 -7.72 9.28
N LYS A 226 -20.28 -7.93 9.22
CA LYS A 226 -21.06 -7.96 7.98
C LYS A 226 -22.17 -6.92 8.12
N PRO A 227 -22.02 -5.72 7.55
CA PRO A 227 -23.00 -4.66 7.71
C PRO A 227 -24.32 -5.07 7.05
N ALA A 228 -25.44 -4.60 7.59
CA ALA A 228 -26.72 -4.78 6.94
C ALA A 228 -26.78 -3.94 5.65
N VAL A 229 -27.41 -4.48 4.61
CA VAL A 229 -27.72 -3.69 3.41
C VAL A 229 -28.65 -2.54 3.78
N PRO A 230 -28.45 -1.32 3.25
CA PRO A 230 -29.38 -0.22 3.44
C PRO A 230 -30.79 -0.60 2.98
N SER A 231 -31.79 -0.31 3.81
CA SER A 231 -33.19 -0.56 3.46
C SER A 231 -33.72 0.54 2.55
N PHE A 232 -34.32 0.16 1.42
CA PHE A 232 -35.01 1.06 0.50
C PHE A 232 -36.12 0.35 -0.27
N GLU A 233 -37.01 1.16 -0.84
CA GLU A 233 -37.99 0.75 -1.85
C GLU A 233 -37.70 1.47 -3.16
N GLY A 234 -38.07 0.86 -4.27
CA GLY A 234 -37.90 1.44 -5.58
C GLY A 234 -38.88 0.89 -6.59
N GLU A 235 -39.08 1.66 -7.65
CA GLU A 235 -39.87 1.24 -8.79
C GLU A 235 -38.94 0.79 -9.92
N THR A 236 -39.17 -0.42 -10.42
CA THR A 236 -38.38 -0.96 -11.53
C THR A 236 -38.73 -0.25 -12.84
N VAL A 237 -37.90 -0.42 -13.87
CA VAL A 237 -38.15 0.08 -15.22
C VAL A 237 -39.43 -0.48 -15.89
N ASN A 238 -40.04 -1.49 -15.28
CA ASN A 238 -41.33 -2.07 -15.70
C ASN A 238 -42.46 -1.72 -14.70
N GLU A 239 -42.32 -0.61 -13.94
CA GLU A 239 -43.32 -0.07 -13.01
C GLU A 239 -43.67 -0.99 -11.82
N LYS A 240 -42.95 -2.09 -11.63
CA LYS A 240 -43.10 -2.96 -10.47
C LYS A 240 -42.40 -2.33 -9.25
N LYS A 241 -43.15 -2.13 -8.17
CA LYS A 241 -42.59 -1.76 -6.86
C LYS A 241 -41.86 -2.94 -6.21
N ILE A 242 -40.68 -2.67 -5.68
CA ILE A 242 -39.84 -3.65 -4.98
C ILE A 242 -39.28 -3.04 -3.70
N SER A 243 -39.09 -3.89 -2.69
CA SER A 243 -38.42 -3.55 -1.44
C SER A 243 -37.21 -4.45 -1.29
N ILE A 244 -36.03 -3.87 -1.05
CA ILE A 244 -34.83 -4.69 -0.84
C ILE A 244 -34.98 -5.57 0.41
N ALA A 245 -35.66 -5.06 1.43
CA ALA A 245 -35.89 -5.72 2.71
C ALA A 245 -36.74 -7.00 2.59
N THR A 246 -37.51 -7.15 1.51
CA THR A 246 -38.23 -8.39 1.21
C THR A 246 -37.46 -9.28 0.25
N LEU A 247 -36.77 -8.68 -0.74
CA LEU A 247 -36.09 -9.41 -1.80
C LEU A 247 -35.03 -10.38 -1.29
N HIS A 248 -34.24 -9.98 -0.30
CA HIS A 248 -33.20 -10.85 0.26
C HIS A 248 -33.75 -11.94 1.21
N ARG A 249 -35.01 -11.89 1.66
CA ARG A 249 -35.51 -12.85 2.68
C ARG A 249 -35.75 -14.24 2.13
N GLU A 250 -36.08 -14.35 0.84
CA GLU A 250 -36.38 -15.64 0.20
C GLU A 250 -35.14 -16.32 -0.34
N LYS A 251 -34.21 -15.54 -0.90
CA LYS A 251 -32.97 -16.00 -1.50
C LYS A 251 -31.87 -14.96 -1.27
N PRO A 252 -30.59 -15.37 -1.28
CA PRO A 252 -29.49 -14.42 -1.36
C PRO A 252 -29.67 -13.44 -2.52
N LEU A 253 -29.19 -12.22 -2.33
CA LEU A 253 -29.35 -11.14 -3.29
C LEU A 253 -27.97 -10.66 -3.78
N VAL A 254 -27.84 -10.47 -5.09
CA VAL A 254 -26.75 -9.70 -5.68
C VAL A 254 -27.32 -8.36 -6.13
N LEU A 255 -26.93 -7.29 -5.45
CA LEU A 255 -27.22 -5.93 -5.90
C LEU A 255 -26.07 -5.44 -6.78
N VAL A 256 -26.36 -5.02 -8.00
CA VAL A 256 -25.35 -4.57 -8.97
C VAL A 256 -25.62 -3.12 -9.36
N ILE A 257 -24.68 -2.23 -9.05
CA ILE A 257 -24.68 -0.85 -9.54
C ILE A 257 -23.93 -0.83 -10.88
N PHE A 258 -24.60 -0.36 -11.93
CA PHE A 258 -24.09 -0.46 -13.29
C PHE A 258 -24.44 0.75 -14.17
N SER A 259 -23.80 0.83 -15.33
CA SER A 259 -24.20 1.74 -16.41
C SER A 259 -24.30 0.97 -17.73
N PRO A 260 -25.40 1.13 -18.49
CA PRO A 260 -25.53 0.61 -19.86
C PRO A 260 -24.39 0.98 -20.82
N ARG A 261 -23.63 2.06 -20.53
CA ARG A 261 -22.50 2.51 -21.35
C ARG A 261 -21.15 1.88 -20.97
N CYS A 262 -21.11 1.05 -19.94
CA CYS A 262 -19.87 0.46 -19.42
C CYS A 262 -19.70 -0.99 -19.91
N VAL A 263 -18.65 -1.24 -20.70
CA VAL A 263 -18.34 -2.59 -21.22
C VAL A 263 -18.19 -3.63 -20.11
N ASN A 264 -17.56 -3.27 -18.99
CA ASN A 264 -17.39 -4.19 -17.87
C ASN A 264 -18.72 -4.51 -17.17
N CYS A 265 -19.67 -3.56 -17.12
CA CYS A 265 -21.02 -3.82 -16.63
C CYS A 265 -21.76 -4.80 -17.54
N VAL A 266 -21.64 -4.64 -18.86
CA VAL A 266 -22.23 -5.58 -19.82
C VAL A 266 -21.66 -6.99 -19.62
N ASN A 267 -20.34 -7.10 -19.48
CA ASN A 267 -19.67 -8.39 -19.27
C ASN A 267 -20.09 -9.08 -17.96
N GLU A 268 -20.20 -8.31 -16.87
CA GLU A 268 -20.62 -8.82 -15.58
C GLU A 268 -22.08 -9.27 -15.59
N LEU A 269 -23.01 -8.42 -16.07
CA LEU A 269 -24.43 -8.74 -16.09
C LEU A 269 -24.73 -9.93 -17.00
N ASN A 270 -24.06 -10.05 -18.15
CA ASN A 270 -24.16 -11.23 -19.00
C ASN A 270 -23.68 -12.50 -18.28
N PHE A 271 -22.59 -12.40 -17.54
CA PHE A 271 -22.08 -13.52 -16.75
C PHE A 271 -23.07 -13.90 -15.64
N LEU A 272 -23.53 -12.93 -14.84
CA LEU A 272 -24.54 -13.15 -13.79
C LEU A 272 -25.84 -13.74 -14.36
N ASN A 273 -26.32 -13.22 -15.50
CA ASN A 273 -27.50 -13.74 -16.19
C ASN A 273 -27.32 -15.21 -16.61
N SER A 274 -26.11 -15.59 -17.07
CA SER A 274 -25.82 -16.99 -17.41
C SER A 274 -25.90 -17.93 -16.20
N LEU A 275 -25.51 -17.46 -15.01
CA LEU A 275 -25.65 -18.21 -13.76
C LEU A 275 -27.11 -18.26 -13.32
N TYR A 276 -27.79 -17.12 -13.39
CA TYR A 276 -29.18 -16.89 -12.97
C TYR A 276 -30.18 -17.71 -13.78
N ALA A 277 -29.96 -17.83 -15.09
CA ALA A 277 -30.78 -18.66 -15.97
C ALA A 277 -30.30 -20.13 -16.05
N GLY A 278 -29.06 -20.39 -15.65
CA GLY A 278 -28.38 -21.68 -15.80
C GLY A 278 -28.15 -22.40 -14.47
N GLU A 279 -26.86 -22.59 -14.12
CA GLU A 279 -26.46 -23.50 -13.03
C GLU A 279 -27.00 -23.10 -11.64
N LEU A 280 -27.28 -21.81 -11.43
CA LEU A 280 -27.78 -21.25 -10.17
C LEU A 280 -29.23 -20.77 -10.29
N LYS A 281 -29.99 -21.30 -11.26
CA LYS A 281 -31.40 -20.97 -11.43
C LYS A 281 -32.19 -21.18 -10.14
N ASN A 282 -32.96 -20.17 -9.75
CA ASN A 282 -33.77 -20.12 -8.52
C ASN A 282 -32.95 -20.18 -7.21
N ARG A 283 -31.64 -19.88 -7.23
CA ARG A 283 -30.78 -19.95 -6.04
C ARG A 283 -30.38 -18.61 -5.44
N PHE A 284 -30.55 -17.53 -6.20
CA PHE A 284 -30.29 -16.15 -5.78
C PHE A 284 -31.19 -15.21 -6.59
N GLU A 285 -31.32 -13.98 -6.16
CA GLU A 285 -31.96 -12.88 -6.89
C GLU A 285 -30.91 -11.84 -7.33
N ILE A 286 -31.21 -11.11 -8.40
CA ILE A 286 -30.40 -9.97 -8.85
C ILE A 286 -31.27 -8.72 -8.76
N LEU A 287 -30.71 -7.64 -8.20
CA LEU A 287 -31.28 -6.30 -8.30
C LEU A 287 -30.26 -5.38 -8.96
N ALA A 288 -30.59 -4.87 -10.15
CA ALA A 288 -29.68 -4.00 -10.87
C ALA A 288 -30.06 -2.52 -10.67
N LEU A 289 -29.13 -1.68 -10.19
CA LEU A 289 -29.29 -0.24 -10.08
C LEU A 289 -28.51 0.43 -11.23
N SER A 290 -29.23 1.03 -12.16
CA SER A 290 -28.65 1.70 -13.32
C SER A 290 -28.40 3.17 -13.02
N LEU A 291 -27.20 3.68 -13.31
CA LEU A 291 -26.90 5.10 -13.22
C LEU A 291 -27.51 5.93 -14.37
N MET A 292 -28.33 5.33 -15.24
CA MET A 292 -29.00 5.98 -16.37
C MET A 292 -30.51 6.06 -16.13
N GLY A 293 -31.19 6.94 -16.87
CA GLY A 293 -32.64 7.09 -16.80
C GLY A 293 -33.43 5.83 -17.22
N VAL A 294 -34.75 5.89 -17.03
CA VAL A 294 -35.67 4.76 -17.21
C VAL A 294 -35.54 4.14 -18.59
N GLU A 295 -35.71 4.90 -19.68
CA GLU A 295 -35.75 4.31 -21.02
C GLU A 295 -34.42 3.70 -21.49
N PRO A 296 -33.25 4.37 -21.35
CA PRO A 296 -31.96 3.74 -21.66
C PRO A 296 -31.72 2.45 -20.87
N THR A 297 -32.19 2.41 -19.62
CA THR A 297 -32.08 1.22 -18.77
C THR A 297 -33.03 0.12 -19.25
N ALA A 298 -34.29 0.45 -19.50
CA ALA A 298 -35.30 -0.48 -19.99
C ALA A 298 -34.90 -1.10 -21.33
N ALA A 299 -34.44 -0.29 -22.29
CA ALA A 299 -33.92 -0.75 -23.57
C ALA A 299 -32.74 -1.71 -23.38
N PHE A 300 -31.75 -1.33 -22.57
CA PHE A 300 -30.59 -2.18 -22.29
C PHE A 300 -30.98 -3.55 -21.69
N MET A 301 -31.93 -3.57 -20.74
CA MET A 301 -32.42 -4.81 -20.13
C MET A 301 -33.14 -5.69 -21.15
N ARG A 302 -33.99 -5.11 -22.01
CA ARG A 302 -34.70 -5.83 -23.09
C ARG A 302 -33.73 -6.40 -24.12
N ASP A 303 -32.81 -5.57 -24.62
CA ASP A 303 -31.88 -5.92 -25.71
C ASP A 303 -30.90 -7.04 -25.32
N ASN A 304 -30.57 -7.14 -24.04
CA ASN A 304 -29.70 -8.21 -23.50
C ASN A 304 -30.49 -9.40 -22.92
N GLY A 305 -31.83 -9.36 -22.97
CA GLY A 305 -32.68 -10.45 -22.48
C GLY A 305 -32.57 -10.69 -20.97
N TYR A 306 -32.34 -9.64 -20.18
CA TYR A 306 -32.28 -9.73 -18.73
C TYR A 306 -33.68 -9.75 -18.13
N VAL A 307 -33.96 -10.75 -17.28
CA VAL A 307 -35.30 -10.97 -16.69
C VAL A 307 -35.40 -10.58 -15.22
N PHE A 308 -34.27 -10.20 -14.60
CA PHE A 308 -34.22 -9.72 -13.22
C PHE A 308 -34.59 -8.22 -13.13
N PRO A 309 -35.08 -7.74 -11.97
CA PRO A 309 -35.49 -6.36 -11.80
C PRO A 309 -34.31 -5.38 -11.94
N ALA A 310 -34.57 -4.26 -12.62
CA ALA A 310 -33.67 -3.10 -12.65
C ALA A 310 -34.41 -1.82 -12.26
N ILE A 311 -33.75 -0.96 -11.48
CA ILE A 311 -34.19 0.39 -11.14
C ILE A 311 -33.27 1.38 -11.84
N ALA A 312 -33.84 2.44 -12.41
CA ALA A 312 -33.10 3.58 -12.93
C ALA A 312 -32.87 4.61 -11.80
N ASP A 313 -31.61 4.96 -11.54
CA ASP A 313 -31.18 5.88 -10.49
C ASP A 313 -30.18 6.93 -11.02
N PRO A 314 -30.58 7.76 -12.02
CA PRO A 314 -29.67 8.73 -12.64
C PRO A 314 -29.19 9.82 -11.68
N GLU A 315 -30.01 10.16 -10.68
CA GLU A 315 -29.73 11.19 -9.67
C GLU A 315 -29.08 10.64 -8.39
N TRP A 316 -28.68 9.36 -8.42
CA TRP A 316 -27.98 8.67 -7.34
C TRP A 316 -28.72 8.71 -6.00
N GLN A 317 -30.05 8.63 -6.01
CA GLN A 317 -30.85 8.62 -4.78
C GLN A 317 -30.66 7.31 -4.02
N LEU A 318 -30.68 6.17 -4.72
CA LEU A 318 -30.52 4.86 -4.09
C LEU A 318 -29.05 4.48 -3.89
N VAL A 319 -28.19 4.73 -4.88
CA VAL A 319 -26.76 4.39 -4.74
C VAL A 319 -26.06 5.23 -3.68
N SER A 320 -26.59 6.41 -3.34
CA SER A 320 -26.06 7.23 -2.23
C SER A 320 -26.14 6.56 -0.87
N LEU A 321 -27.00 5.55 -0.71
CA LEU A 321 -27.11 4.76 0.52
C LEU A 321 -25.88 3.86 0.74
N PHE A 322 -25.06 3.65 -0.29
CA PHE A 322 -23.88 2.79 -0.27
C PHE A 322 -22.60 3.65 -0.22
N GLU A 323 -22.05 3.82 0.97
CA GLU A 323 -20.86 4.66 1.21
C GLU A 323 -19.61 4.23 0.43
N THR A 324 -19.49 2.95 0.08
CA THR A 324 -18.40 2.41 -0.73
C THR A 324 -18.47 2.88 -2.18
N PHE A 325 -19.66 3.17 -2.68
CA PHE A 325 -19.82 3.53 -4.07
C PHE A 325 -19.23 4.91 -4.33
N THR A 326 -18.17 4.97 -5.15
CA THR A 326 -17.42 6.21 -5.47
C THR A 326 -17.48 6.61 -6.95
N GLY A 327 -18.41 6.00 -7.69
CA GLY A 327 -18.57 6.17 -9.12
C GLY A 327 -18.08 5.02 -10.02
N PRO A 328 -16.99 4.27 -9.71
CA PRO A 328 -16.59 3.14 -10.54
C PRO A 328 -17.69 2.08 -10.63
N VAL A 329 -17.99 1.65 -11.85
CA VAL A 329 -18.93 0.58 -12.15
C VAL A 329 -18.28 -0.48 -13.04
N PRO A 330 -18.66 -1.76 -12.90
CA PRO A 330 -19.69 -2.23 -11.98
C PRO A 330 -19.25 -2.27 -10.51
N ALA A 331 -20.21 -2.22 -9.61
CA ALA A 331 -20.04 -2.52 -8.19
C ALA A 331 -21.14 -3.50 -7.75
N ALA A 332 -20.75 -4.63 -7.16
CA ALA A 332 -21.68 -5.67 -6.75
C ALA A 332 -21.61 -5.95 -5.25
N PHE A 333 -22.77 -6.00 -4.61
CA PHE A 333 -22.96 -6.32 -3.20
C PHE A 333 -23.63 -7.69 -3.10
N PHE A 334 -22.97 -8.61 -2.40
CA PHE A 334 -23.42 -9.97 -2.19
C PHE A 334 -24.04 -10.04 -0.80
N ILE A 335 -25.35 -10.27 -0.74
CA ILE A 335 -26.17 -10.11 0.45
C ILE A 335 -26.77 -11.47 0.80
N ASN A 336 -26.59 -11.91 2.05
CA ASN A 336 -27.20 -13.15 2.53
C ASN A 336 -28.69 -12.99 2.85
N MET A 337 -29.36 -14.08 3.24
CA MET A 337 -30.80 -14.04 3.48
C MET A 337 -31.23 -13.20 4.68
N GLN A 338 -30.30 -12.93 5.61
CA GLN A 338 -30.49 -12.06 6.76
C GLN A 338 -30.31 -10.58 6.41
N GLY A 339 -29.95 -10.26 5.17
CA GLY A 339 -29.69 -8.89 4.73
C GLY A 339 -28.28 -8.38 5.05
N ALA A 340 -27.36 -9.26 5.48
CA ALA A 340 -25.98 -8.85 5.73
C ALA A 340 -25.15 -8.91 4.44
N VAL A 341 -24.32 -7.88 4.22
CA VAL A 341 -23.36 -7.79 3.12
C VAL A 341 -22.15 -8.67 3.46
N GLU A 342 -22.01 -9.76 2.71
CA GLU A 342 -20.97 -10.78 2.88
C GLU A 342 -19.71 -10.47 2.07
N TYR A 343 -19.90 -9.83 0.92
CA TYR A 343 -18.81 -9.48 0.00
C TYR A 343 -19.21 -8.29 -0.86
N VAL A 344 -18.24 -7.40 -1.11
CA VAL A 344 -18.39 -6.27 -2.04
C VAL A 344 -17.32 -6.40 -3.10
N HIS A 345 -17.72 -6.26 -4.35
CA HIS A 345 -16.84 -6.36 -5.50
C HIS A 345 -16.90 -5.08 -6.34
N ILE A 346 -15.75 -4.62 -6.82
CA ILE A 346 -15.64 -3.41 -7.67
C ILE A 346 -14.88 -3.77 -8.94
N GLY A 347 -15.48 -3.46 -10.09
CA GLY A 347 -14.98 -3.82 -11.42
C GLY A 347 -15.43 -5.21 -11.86
N PHE A 348 -14.98 -5.64 -13.03
CA PHE A 348 -15.20 -7.01 -13.49
C PHE A 348 -14.14 -7.40 -14.52
N SER A 349 -13.69 -8.65 -14.47
CA SER A 349 -12.77 -9.24 -15.45
C SER A 349 -12.99 -10.75 -15.52
N ASP A 350 -12.46 -11.40 -16.55
CA ASP A 350 -12.62 -12.86 -16.70
C ASP A 350 -12.06 -13.65 -15.52
N GLY A 351 -10.96 -13.20 -14.91
CA GLY A 351 -10.36 -13.83 -13.73
C GLY A 351 -11.23 -13.79 -12.48
N LEU A 352 -12.26 -12.93 -12.46
CA LEU A 352 -13.17 -12.74 -11.33
C LEU A 352 -14.45 -13.59 -11.43
N LYS A 353 -14.74 -14.16 -12.60
CA LYS A 353 -15.91 -15.03 -12.82
C LYS A 353 -15.99 -16.17 -11.81
N ASP A 354 -14.85 -16.78 -11.50
CA ASP A 354 -14.77 -17.88 -10.54
C ASP A 354 -15.03 -17.43 -9.11
N VAL A 355 -14.53 -16.26 -8.71
CA VAL A 355 -14.78 -15.66 -7.39
C VAL A 355 -16.28 -15.40 -7.21
N TYR A 356 -16.94 -14.84 -8.24
CA TYR A 356 -18.39 -14.64 -8.25
C TYR A 356 -19.16 -15.95 -8.09
N ARG A 357 -18.81 -16.96 -8.91
CA ARG A 357 -19.47 -18.26 -8.85
C ARG A 357 -19.32 -18.90 -7.47
N MET A 358 -18.13 -18.86 -6.89
CA MET A 358 -17.87 -19.43 -5.57
C MET A 358 -18.64 -18.69 -4.46
N TRP A 359 -18.68 -17.35 -4.48
CA TRP A 359 -19.49 -16.59 -3.51
C TRP A 359 -20.98 -16.88 -3.63
N LEU A 360 -21.52 -16.94 -4.85
CA LEU A 360 -22.93 -17.24 -5.06
C LEU A 360 -23.30 -18.66 -4.60
N ARG A 361 -22.45 -19.65 -4.89
CA ARG A 361 -22.65 -21.02 -4.40
C ARG A 361 -22.61 -21.10 -2.89
N ARG A 362 -21.68 -20.39 -2.24
CA ARG A 362 -21.63 -20.26 -0.78
C ARG A 362 -22.93 -19.70 -0.23
N LEU A 363 -23.41 -18.57 -0.77
CA LEU A 363 -24.64 -17.93 -0.30
C LEU A 363 -25.89 -18.78 -0.54
N ALA A 364 -25.92 -19.49 -1.68
CA ALA A 364 -27.00 -20.41 -2.02
C ALA A 364 -26.97 -21.72 -1.20
N GLY A 365 -26.01 -21.90 -0.29
CA GLY A 365 -25.85 -23.13 0.50
C GLY A 365 -25.54 -24.37 -0.35
N MET A 366 -24.91 -24.17 -1.51
CA MET A 366 -24.56 -25.24 -2.45
C MET A 366 -23.16 -25.76 -2.20
N ASP A 367 -22.89 -26.98 -2.69
CA ASP A 367 -21.52 -27.49 -2.81
C ASP A 367 -20.66 -26.46 -3.54
N ASN A 368 -19.57 -26.04 -2.91
CA ASN A 368 -18.72 -24.98 -3.41
C ASN A 368 -17.32 -25.52 -3.72
N PRO A 369 -17.12 -26.17 -4.87
CA PRO A 369 -15.80 -26.65 -5.25
C PRO A 369 -14.86 -25.45 -5.44
N PRO A 370 -13.60 -25.54 -4.97
CA PRO A 370 -12.64 -24.46 -5.14
C PRO A 370 -12.27 -24.30 -6.63
N LEU A 371 -12.55 -23.12 -7.18
CA LEU A 371 -12.24 -22.77 -8.57
C LEU A 371 -10.89 -22.05 -8.64
N LEU A 372 -9.83 -22.84 -8.75
CA LEU A 372 -8.44 -22.42 -8.63
C LEU A 372 -7.77 -22.31 -10.01
N VAL A 373 -6.78 -21.41 -10.12
CA VAL A 373 -6.02 -21.23 -11.36
C VAL A 373 -5.17 -22.46 -11.63
N LYS A 374 -5.43 -23.13 -12.74
CA LYS A 374 -4.71 -24.36 -13.12
C LYS A 374 -3.20 -24.11 -13.22
N ASP A 375 -2.44 -24.98 -12.54
CA ASP A 375 -0.97 -24.96 -12.50
C ASP A 375 -0.37 -23.60 -12.09
N GLY A 376 -1.12 -22.80 -11.33
CA GLY A 376 -0.71 -21.46 -10.93
C GLY A 376 -1.27 -20.99 -9.58
N TYR A 377 -0.87 -19.78 -9.20
CA TYR A 377 -1.38 -19.09 -8.02
C TYR A 377 -2.79 -18.55 -8.27
N SER A 378 -3.63 -18.61 -7.25
CA SER A 378 -5.07 -18.35 -7.30
C SER A 378 -5.49 -17.10 -6.54
N GLY A 379 -4.67 -16.65 -5.59
CA GLY A 379 -4.92 -15.49 -4.75
C GLY A 379 -5.82 -15.79 -3.55
N GLU A 380 -5.65 -15.01 -2.49
CA GLU A 380 -6.38 -15.15 -1.22
C GLU A 380 -7.91 -15.04 -1.36
N GLN A 381 -8.39 -14.28 -2.36
CA GLN A 381 -9.82 -13.98 -2.55
C GLN A 381 -10.66 -15.24 -2.80
N ARG A 382 -10.05 -16.33 -3.27
CA ARG A 382 -10.71 -17.63 -3.41
C ARG A 382 -10.71 -18.42 -2.10
N CYS A 383 -9.68 -18.23 -1.27
CA CYS A 383 -9.50 -18.92 0.00
C CYS A 383 -10.49 -18.42 1.06
N VAL A 384 -10.71 -17.09 1.17
CA VAL A 384 -11.62 -16.48 2.17
C VAL A 384 -13.07 -16.99 2.06
N ILE A 385 -13.47 -17.44 0.87
CA ILE A 385 -14.82 -17.97 0.61
C ILE A 385 -15.09 -19.22 1.45
N CYS A 386 -14.09 -20.06 1.71
CA CYS A 386 -14.25 -21.26 2.54
C CYS A 386 -13.52 -21.14 3.89
N HIS A 387 -12.46 -20.35 3.96
CA HIS A 387 -11.55 -20.19 5.09
C HIS A 387 -11.60 -18.78 5.66
N GLU A 388 -12.81 -18.29 5.96
CA GLU A 388 -13.03 -16.94 6.47
C GLU A 388 -12.23 -16.71 7.75
N ARG A 389 -12.27 -17.66 8.71
CA ARG A 389 -11.56 -17.53 9.98
C ARG A 389 -10.04 -17.43 9.79
N GLU A 390 -9.45 -18.28 8.96
CA GLU A 390 -8.01 -18.25 8.67
C GLU A 390 -7.61 -16.95 7.96
N HIS A 391 -8.43 -16.50 7.01
CA HIS A 391 -8.21 -15.24 6.29
C HIS A 391 -8.28 -14.03 7.21
N LEU A 392 -9.24 -14.00 8.14
CA LEU A 392 -9.35 -12.97 9.16
C LEU A 392 -8.08 -12.86 9.99
N GLN A 393 -7.55 -13.99 10.47
CA GLN A 393 -6.28 -13.99 11.20
C GLN A 393 -5.11 -13.55 10.31
N TRP A 394 -5.04 -14.00 9.06
CA TRP A 394 -4.01 -13.56 8.11
C TRP A 394 -4.04 -12.05 7.85
N SER A 395 -5.22 -11.47 7.65
CA SER A 395 -5.41 -10.04 7.40
C SER A 395 -4.92 -9.14 8.54
N LEU A 396 -4.78 -9.73 9.74
CA LEU A 396 -4.22 -9.09 10.93
C LEU A 396 -2.70 -9.25 11.07
N THR A 397 -2.02 -9.84 10.08
CA THR A 397 -0.56 -10.00 10.10
C THR A 397 0.12 -8.99 9.18
N GLY A 398 1.40 -8.69 9.43
CA GLY A 398 2.20 -7.88 8.53
C GLY A 398 2.35 -8.47 7.12
N HIS A 399 2.08 -9.77 6.95
CA HIS A 399 2.08 -10.42 5.64
C HIS A 399 0.98 -9.87 4.72
N ALA A 400 -0.22 -9.57 5.24
CA ALA A 400 -1.34 -9.03 4.47
C ALA A 400 -1.16 -7.58 4.01
N SER A 401 -0.15 -6.88 4.53
CA SER A 401 0.22 -5.52 4.16
C SER A 401 1.69 -5.39 3.74
N ALA A 402 2.36 -6.50 3.45
CA ALA A 402 3.79 -6.53 3.17
C ALA A 402 4.18 -5.57 2.03
N PHE A 403 3.37 -5.49 0.96
CA PHE A 403 3.68 -4.64 -0.20
C PHE A 403 3.67 -3.13 0.13
N ALA A 404 2.91 -2.71 1.15
CA ALA A 404 2.86 -1.31 1.59
C ALA A 404 4.24 -0.79 2.05
N SER A 405 5.13 -1.67 2.54
CA SER A 405 6.50 -1.28 2.88
C SER A 405 7.34 -0.94 1.63
N LEU A 406 7.08 -1.59 0.49
CA LEU A 406 7.74 -1.26 -0.77
C LEU A 406 7.29 0.09 -1.29
N HIS A 407 5.99 0.41 -1.20
CA HIS A 407 5.51 1.75 -1.49
C HIS A 407 6.25 2.77 -0.64
N ARG A 408 6.26 2.61 0.70
CA ARG A 408 6.92 3.53 1.64
C ARG A 408 8.36 3.88 1.28
N LYS A 409 9.09 2.91 0.70
CA LYS A 409 10.52 3.03 0.36
C LYS A 409 10.77 3.29 -1.12
N ALA A 410 9.72 3.50 -1.92
CA ALA A 410 9.81 3.62 -3.37
C ALA A 410 10.53 2.42 -4.05
N GLN A 411 10.32 1.21 -3.53
CA GLN A 411 10.95 -0.04 -3.98
C GLN A 411 9.96 -0.99 -4.71
N THR A 412 8.80 -0.49 -5.13
CA THR A 412 7.74 -1.29 -5.77
C THR A 412 8.14 -1.92 -7.11
N ASN A 413 9.27 -1.50 -7.68
CA ASN A 413 9.82 -2.05 -8.92
C ASN A 413 11.15 -2.79 -8.71
N ASN A 414 11.61 -2.99 -7.47
CA ASN A 414 12.89 -3.63 -7.17
C ASN A 414 12.73 -5.17 -7.06
N PRO A 415 13.27 -5.96 -8.00
CA PRO A 415 13.14 -7.42 -7.97
C PRO A 415 13.73 -8.08 -6.71
N GLU A 416 14.74 -7.46 -6.08
CA GLU A 416 15.34 -7.97 -4.84
C GLU A 416 14.37 -7.90 -3.65
N CYS A 417 13.43 -6.94 -3.67
CA CYS A 417 12.45 -6.78 -2.61
C CYS A 417 11.13 -7.49 -2.94
N ILE A 418 10.71 -7.46 -4.21
CA ILE A 418 9.39 -7.94 -4.62
C ILE A 418 9.16 -9.40 -4.27
N GLY A 419 10.17 -10.26 -4.45
CA GLY A 419 10.04 -11.70 -4.20
C GLY A 419 9.52 -12.07 -2.81
N CYS A 420 9.75 -11.21 -1.80
CA CYS A 420 9.33 -11.42 -0.42
C CYS A 420 8.10 -10.61 0.01
N HIS A 421 7.56 -9.77 -0.87
CA HIS A 421 6.48 -8.84 -0.55
C HIS A 421 5.22 -9.07 -1.39
N VAL A 422 5.24 -10.07 -2.26
CA VAL A 422 4.14 -10.48 -3.13
C VAL A 422 4.01 -11.99 -3.14
N THR A 423 2.92 -12.48 -3.71
CA THR A 423 2.67 -13.92 -3.84
C THR A 423 3.00 -14.40 -5.25
N GLY A 424 3.82 -15.46 -5.35
CA GLY A 424 4.11 -16.13 -6.62
C GLY A 424 4.89 -15.27 -7.63
N TYR A 425 5.86 -14.45 -7.20
CA TYR A 425 6.61 -13.57 -8.10
C TYR A 425 7.23 -14.32 -9.28
N GLY A 426 6.87 -13.92 -10.50
CA GLY A 426 7.37 -14.52 -11.74
C GLY A 426 6.81 -15.92 -12.05
N GLN A 427 5.87 -16.43 -11.25
CA GLN A 427 5.24 -17.74 -11.44
C GLN A 427 3.89 -17.60 -12.17
N PRO A 428 3.40 -18.67 -12.82
CA PRO A 428 2.06 -18.68 -13.42
C PRO A 428 0.97 -18.30 -12.42
N GLY A 429 0.10 -17.36 -12.80
CA GLY A 429 -0.97 -16.83 -11.94
C GLY A 429 -0.49 -15.93 -10.78
N GLY A 430 0.81 -15.80 -10.53
CA GLY A 430 1.37 -14.97 -9.47
C GLY A 430 1.70 -13.54 -9.91
N TYR A 431 2.30 -12.77 -8.99
CA TYR A 431 2.62 -11.36 -9.23
C TYR A 431 3.63 -11.17 -10.37
N GLN A 432 3.39 -10.15 -11.20
CA GLN A 432 4.27 -9.72 -12.27
C GLN A 432 4.54 -8.22 -12.21
N LEU A 433 5.80 -7.83 -12.44
CA LEU A 433 6.22 -6.43 -12.47
C LEU A 433 5.50 -5.64 -13.57
N GLY A 434 4.90 -4.50 -13.21
CA GLY A 434 4.30 -3.53 -14.14
C GLY A 434 3.08 -4.02 -14.93
N ARG A 435 2.69 -5.29 -14.79
CA ARG A 435 1.61 -5.94 -15.53
C ARG A 435 0.82 -6.98 -14.72
N GLY A 436 1.25 -7.29 -13.50
CA GLY A 436 0.62 -8.28 -12.64
C GLY A 436 -0.69 -7.77 -12.05
N PRO A 437 -1.62 -8.69 -11.76
CA PRO A 437 -2.86 -8.30 -11.12
C PRO A 437 -2.55 -7.87 -9.67
N ARG A 438 -3.11 -6.72 -9.26
CA ARG A 438 -2.87 -6.13 -7.93
C ARG A 438 -3.35 -7.05 -6.79
N ASP A 439 -4.21 -8.01 -7.11
CA ASP A 439 -4.70 -9.03 -6.20
C ASP A 439 -3.63 -10.05 -5.76
N MET A 440 -2.41 -10.00 -6.31
CA MET A 440 -1.26 -10.82 -5.87
C MET A 440 -0.23 -10.03 -5.04
N GLU A 441 -0.49 -8.74 -4.75
CA GLU A 441 0.28 -7.98 -3.77
C GLU A 441 0.17 -8.66 -2.39
N ASN A 442 1.20 -8.47 -1.56
CA ASN A 442 1.32 -9.03 -0.20
C ASN A 442 1.69 -10.52 -0.15
N VAL A 443 2.09 -10.99 1.03
CA VAL A 443 2.43 -12.39 1.29
C VAL A 443 1.14 -13.12 1.68
N GLN A 444 0.52 -13.81 0.73
CA GLN A 444 -0.80 -14.44 0.88
C GLN A 444 -0.69 -15.91 1.29
N CYS A 445 -1.84 -16.57 1.42
CA CYS A 445 -1.99 -17.98 1.80
C CYS A 445 -1.01 -18.90 1.04
N GLU A 446 -0.93 -18.72 -0.28
CA GLU A 446 -0.17 -19.59 -1.18
C GLU A 446 1.36 -19.43 -1.04
N SER A 447 1.85 -18.36 -0.39
CA SER A 447 3.28 -18.22 -0.07
C SER A 447 3.74 -19.27 0.96
N CYS A 448 2.83 -19.69 1.85
CA CYS A 448 3.09 -20.71 2.88
C CYS A 448 2.54 -22.08 2.48
N HIS A 449 1.35 -22.11 1.86
CA HIS A 449 0.64 -23.34 1.53
C HIS A 449 1.01 -23.92 0.15
N GLY A 450 1.66 -23.13 -0.71
CA GLY A 450 1.91 -23.45 -2.12
C GLY A 450 0.73 -23.04 -3.00
N PRO A 451 0.85 -23.18 -4.34
CA PRO A 451 -0.21 -22.86 -5.28
C PRO A 451 -1.49 -23.65 -4.96
N GLY A 452 -2.63 -22.95 -4.88
CA GLY A 452 -3.90 -23.50 -4.42
C GLY A 452 -4.32 -24.73 -5.22
N TYR A 453 -4.16 -24.70 -6.55
CA TYR A 453 -4.53 -25.80 -7.44
C TYR A 453 -3.91 -27.15 -7.05
N GLN A 454 -2.66 -27.12 -6.60
CA GLN A 454 -1.91 -28.34 -6.25
C GLN A 454 -2.04 -28.69 -4.76
N SER A 455 -2.46 -27.74 -3.93
CA SER A 455 -2.40 -27.84 -2.46
C SER A 455 -3.76 -27.87 -1.77
N CYS A 456 -4.86 -27.58 -2.48
CA CYS A 456 -6.21 -27.60 -1.92
C CYS A 456 -6.78 -29.03 -1.93
N SER A 457 -6.98 -29.62 -0.75
CA SER A 457 -7.49 -31.00 -0.64
C SER A 457 -8.90 -31.18 -1.18
N ALA A 458 -9.74 -30.14 -1.12
CA ALA A 458 -11.07 -30.16 -1.73
C ALA A 458 -11.01 -30.21 -3.26
N TYR A 459 -9.91 -29.75 -3.86
CA TYR A 459 -9.67 -29.84 -5.31
C TYR A 459 -9.01 -31.16 -5.71
N THR A 460 -7.93 -31.54 -5.02
CA THR A 460 -7.12 -32.71 -5.40
C THR A 460 -7.71 -34.04 -4.94
N GLY A 461 -8.70 -34.02 -4.03
CA GLY A 461 -9.21 -35.22 -3.35
C GLY A 461 -8.20 -35.87 -2.41
N GLN A 462 -7.01 -35.28 -2.24
CA GLN A 462 -5.92 -35.80 -1.43
C GLN A 462 -5.59 -34.80 -0.33
N LYS A 463 -5.41 -35.30 0.89
CA LYS A 463 -4.89 -34.46 1.97
C LYS A 463 -3.46 -34.05 1.63
N THR A 464 -3.21 -32.75 1.61
CA THR A 464 -1.87 -32.19 1.42
C THR A 464 -0.94 -32.76 2.47
N ALA A 465 0.23 -33.23 2.05
CA ALA A 465 1.23 -33.76 2.98
C ALA A 465 1.55 -32.69 4.04
N LYS A 466 1.47 -33.08 5.33
CA LYS A 466 1.81 -32.16 6.42
C LYS A 466 3.29 -31.80 6.33
N LYS A 467 3.59 -30.51 6.21
CA LYS A 467 4.95 -30.01 6.32
C LYS A 467 5.46 -30.24 7.75
N ASN A 468 6.65 -30.82 7.89
CA ASN A 468 7.34 -30.91 9.17
C ASN A 468 7.95 -29.55 9.55
N ALA A 469 8.52 -29.45 10.76
CA ALA A 469 9.09 -28.20 11.26
C ALA A 469 10.21 -27.63 10.37
N ALA A 470 11.05 -28.49 9.78
CA ALA A 470 12.13 -28.06 8.89
C ALA A 470 11.58 -27.49 7.58
N GLN A 471 10.55 -28.10 7.00
CA GLN A 471 9.88 -27.62 5.80
C GLN A 471 9.17 -26.28 6.03
N TRP A 472 8.49 -26.11 7.17
CA TRP A 472 7.92 -24.81 7.55
C TRP A 472 9.00 -23.74 7.74
N LYS A 473 10.08 -24.08 8.45
CA LYS A 473 11.21 -23.17 8.66
C LYS A 473 11.80 -22.70 7.34
N ALA A 474 11.99 -23.61 6.37
CA ALA A 474 12.55 -23.29 5.06
C ALA A 474 11.74 -22.23 4.31
N LEU A 475 10.40 -22.26 4.40
CA LEU A 475 9.54 -21.25 3.78
C LEU A 475 9.72 -19.87 4.43
N CYS A 476 9.78 -19.82 5.77
CA CYS A 476 9.94 -18.55 6.47
C CYS A 476 11.30 -17.90 6.19
N VAL A 477 12.39 -18.68 6.24
CA VAL A 477 13.76 -18.14 6.08
C VAL A 477 14.13 -17.89 4.62
N ALA A 478 13.26 -18.18 3.66
CA ALA A 478 13.41 -17.71 2.28
C ALA A 478 13.32 -16.18 2.18
N CYS A 479 12.60 -15.56 3.13
CA CYS A 479 12.42 -14.12 3.21
C CYS A 479 12.87 -13.52 4.55
N HIS A 480 12.76 -14.27 5.64
CA HIS A 480 13.25 -13.84 6.95
C HIS A 480 14.70 -14.30 7.17
N THR A 481 15.64 -13.67 6.47
CA THR A 481 17.08 -13.87 6.70
C THR A 481 17.62 -12.88 7.74
N GLU A 482 18.91 -12.99 8.08
CA GLU A 482 19.60 -12.01 8.94
C GLU A 482 19.58 -10.58 8.35
N LYS A 483 19.51 -10.45 7.01
CA LYS A 483 19.45 -9.16 6.32
C LYS A 483 18.04 -8.56 6.36
N GLU A 484 17.02 -9.37 6.13
CA GLU A 484 15.62 -8.92 6.01
C GLU A 484 14.86 -8.95 7.35
N SER A 485 15.43 -9.47 8.44
CA SER A 485 14.74 -9.55 9.74
C SER A 485 15.68 -9.46 10.93
N LEU A 486 15.37 -8.57 11.88
CA LEU A 486 16.07 -8.54 13.17
C LEU A 486 15.64 -9.73 14.02
N ASN A 487 16.61 -10.56 14.39
CA ASN A 487 16.42 -11.62 15.38
C ASN A 487 15.18 -12.50 15.10
N PHE A 488 15.06 -13.00 13.87
CA PHE A 488 13.96 -13.88 13.47
C PHE A 488 14.07 -15.25 14.16
N VAL A 489 13.19 -15.51 15.12
CA VAL A 489 13.12 -16.78 15.85
C VAL A 489 11.95 -17.62 15.34
N PHE A 490 12.24 -18.58 14.45
CA PHE A 490 11.21 -19.36 13.76
C PHE A 490 10.14 -19.96 14.70
N PRO A 491 10.46 -20.69 15.79
CA PRO A 491 9.42 -21.31 16.62
C PRO A 491 8.43 -20.32 17.21
N ARG A 492 8.87 -19.12 17.60
CA ARG A 492 8.00 -18.11 18.21
C ARG A 492 7.22 -17.32 17.17
N ARG A 493 7.89 -16.89 16.08
CA ARG A 493 7.24 -16.19 14.95
C ARG A 493 6.21 -17.07 14.26
N PHE A 494 6.49 -18.37 14.13
CA PHE A 494 5.53 -19.33 13.59
C PHE A 494 4.23 -19.37 14.39
N MET A 495 4.28 -19.26 15.72
CA MET A 495 3.07 -19.26 16.57
C MET A 495 2.13 -18.08 16.28
N GLN A 496 2.66 -16.93 15.85
CA GLN A 496 1.88 -15.73 15.54
C GLN A 496 1.12 -15.86 14.21
N VAL A 497 1.60 -16.69 13.29
CA VAL A 497 0.99 -16.91 11.97
C VAL A 497 0.23 -18.22 11.86
N ARG A 498 0.21 -19.02 12.93
CA ARG A 498 -0.68 -20.19 13.01
C ARG A 498 -2.12 -19.70 13.14
N HIS A 499 -3.01 -20.29 12.36
CA HIS A 499 -4.46 -20.00 12.40
C HIS A 499 -5.17 -20.37 13.72
N THR A 500 -4.42 -20.83 14.73
CA THR A 500 -4.89 -21.00 16.11
C THR A 500 -4.80 -19.73 16.94
N ALA A 501 -3.98 -18.74 16.53
CA ALA A 501 -3.70 -17.51 17.27
C ALA A 501 -4.58 -16.33 16.79
N MET A 502 -5.89 -16.55 16.66
CA MET A 502 -6.82 -15.49 16.31
C MET A 502 -7.11 -14.64 17.55
N PRO A 503 -7.02 -13.29 17.49
CA PRO A 503 -7.46 -12.45 18.59
C PRO A 503 -8.97 -12.58 18.77
N ASP A 504 -9.45 -12.40 20.00
CA ASP A 504 -10.87 -12.32 20.26
C ASP A 504 -11.44 -11.05 19.60
N LEU A 505 -12.29 -11.24 18.59
CA LEU A 505 -12.99 -10.16 17.90
C LEU A 505 -14.39 -9.96 18.47
N ASP A 506 -14.83 -10.84 19.37
CA ASP A 506 -16.13 -10.77 20.00
C ASP A 506 -16.15 -9.55 20.94
N GLY A 507 -17.17 -8.70 20.80
CA GLY A 507 -17.26 -7.44 21.54
C GLY A 507 -16.52 -6.24 20.92
N LEU A 508 -15.71 -6.43 19.87
CA LEU A 508 -15.14 -5.31 19.12
C LEU A 508 -16.12 -4.78 18.08
N ASP A 509 -16.46 -3.50 18.21
CA ASP A 509 -17.20 -2.76 17.19
C ASP A 509 -16.31 -2.47 15.95
N ARG A 510 -16.90 -1.79 14.96
CA ARG A 510 -16.19 -1.46 13.72
C ARG A 510 -14.93 -0.64 13.97
N ALA A 511 -14.99 0.34 14.87
CA ALA A 511 -13.86 1.20 15.17
C ALA A 511 -12.72 0.40 15.83
N GLY A 512 -13.05 -0.48 16.78
CA GLY A 512 -12.10 -1.39 17.42
C GLY A 512 -11.43 -2.35 16.44
N ARG A 513 -12.19 -2.90 15.46
CA ARG A 513 -11.62 -3.78 14.43
C ARG A 513 -10.73 -3.03 13.43
N LEU A 514 -11.12 -1.83 13.00
CA LEU A 514 -10.28 -0.97 12.15
C LEU A 514 -8.99 -0.54 12.87
N ASP A 515 -9.10 -0.22 14.15
CA ASP A 515 -7.94 0.07 14.99
C ASP A 515 -7.03 -1.16 15.15
N LEU A 516 -7.59 -2.38 15.26
CA LEU A 516 -6.80 -3.61 15.23
C LEU A 516 -6.00 -3.74 13.93
N LEU A 517 -6.63 -3.53 12.76
CA LEU A 517 -5.95 -3.53 11.46
C LEU A 517 -4.80 -2.52 11.42
N HIS A 518 -5.02 -1.32 11.95
CA HIS A 518 -4.01 -0.26 12.00
C HIS A 518 -2.87 -0.55 13.00
N ARG A 519 -3.12 -1.36 14.03
CA ARG A 519 -2.17 -1.72 15.09
C ARG A 519 -1.26 -2.88 14.75
N THR A 520 -1.57 -3.65 13.71
CA THR A 520 -0.77 -4.80 13.26
C THR A 520 0.68 -4.34 13.00
N GLY A 521 1.57 -4.61 13.96
CA GLY A 521 3.00 -4.26 13.92
C GLY A 521 3.48 -3.12 14.82
N ARG A 522 2.71 -2.61 15.80
CA ARG A 522 3.09 -1.35 16.50
C ARG A 522 3.22 -1.35 18.03
N ARG A 523 2.89 -2.41 18.78
CA ARG A 523 2.91 -2.33 20.27
C ARG A 523 3.72 -3.38 21.02
N ASP A 524 4.16 -4.45 20.36
CA ASP A 524 5.08 -5.41 20.96
C ASP A 524 6.53 -5.04 20.62
N SER A 525 7.44 -5.25 21.58
CA SER A 525 8.89 -5.10 21.35
C SER A 525 9.28 -5.83 20.05
N PRO A 526 10.02 -5.20 19.13
CA PRO A 526 10.50 -5.87 17.93
C PRO A 526 11.51 -6.97 18.29
N PHE A 527 12.09 -6.87 19.49
CA PHE A 527 13.04 -7.83 20.03
C PHE A 527 12.33 -9.01 20.67
N ASP A 528 12.41 -10.13 19.98
CA ASP A 528 12.07 -11.42 20.52
C ASP A 528 13.25 -11.97 21.35
N ASN A 529 13.42 -11.43 22.56
CA ASN A 529 14.57 -11.74 23.42
C ASN A 529 14.07 -12.03 24.85
N PRO A 530 14.29 -13.25 25.38
CA PRO A 530 13.86 -13.64 26.73
C PRO A 530 14.79 -13.14 27.85
N ALA A 531 15.87 -12.44 27.53
CA ALA A 531 16.80 -11.92 28.52
C ALA A 531 16.18 -10.77 29.33
N ARG A 532 16.70 -10.57 30.54
CA ARG A 532 16.32 -9.46 31.40
C ARG A 532 16.92 -8.14 30.88
N TYR A 533 16.15 -7.07 31.03
CA TYR A 533 16.67 -5.71 30.81
C TYR A 533 17.61 -5.31 31.96
N VAL A 534 18.76 -4.70 31.69
CA VAL A 534 19.82 -4.34 32.68
C VAL A 534 20.14 -2.84 32.80
N GLY A 535 19.82 -2.07 31.76
CA GLY A 535 19.70 -0.61 31.82
C GLY A 535 20.95 0.09 31.33
N ALA A 536 20.77 1.35 30.91
CA ALA A 536 21.87 2.12 30.31
C ALA A 536 23.09 2.25 31.26
N ALA A 537 22.85 2.28 32.57
CA ALA A 537 23.91 2.32 33.57
C ALA A 537 24.84 1.10 33.52
N ALA A 538 24.29 -0.10 33.27
CA ALA A 538 25.08 -1.33 33.12
C ALA A 538 25.98 -1.28 31.86
N CYS A 539 25.56 -0.58 30.81
CA CYS A 539 26.32 -0.46 29.56
C CYS A 539 27.48 0.54 29.67
N ARG A 540 27.40 1.54 30.58
CA ARG A 540 28.33 2.69 30.63
C ARG A 540 29.79 2.30 30.78
N ALA A 541 30.09 1.27 31.57
CA ALA A 541 31.48 0.89 31.88
C ALA A 541 32.24 0.38 30.66
N CYS A 542 31.57 -0.39 29.79
CA CYS A 542 32.17 -0.95 28.58
C CYS A 542 31.94 -0.04 27.34
N HIS A 543 30.85 0.73 27.30
CA HIS A 543 30.44 1.54 26.16
C HIS A 543 30.40 3.05 26.49
N ALA A 544 31.47 3.58 27.07
CA ALA A 544 31.52 4.95 27.58
C ALA A 544 31.31 6.03 26.50
N GLU A 545 31.74 5.78 25.26
CA GLU A 545 31.52 6.71 24.14
C GLU A 545 30.07 6.69 23.67
N GLN A 546 29.52 5.51 23.39
CA GLN A 546 28.13 5.36 22.97
C GLN A 546 27.16 5.87 24.04
N TYR A 547 27.46 5.63 25.31
CA TYR A 547 26.69 6.15 26.44
C TYR A 547 26.68 7.70 26.45
N ARG A 548 27.85 8.35 26.28
CA ARG A 548 27.92 9.83 26.18
C ARG A 548 27.15 10.37 24.98
N HIS A 549 27.22 9.69 23.84
CA HIS A 549 26.44 10.09 22.66
C HIS A 549 24.94 9.96 22.93
N TRP A 550 24.49 8.81 23.45
CA TRP A 550 23.09 8.59 23.82
C TRP A 550 22.57 9.67 24.79
N GLN A 551 23.37 10.03 25.81
CA GLN A 551 23.02 11.10 26.76
C GLN A 551 22.81 12.47 26.10
N SER A 552 23.43 12.73 24.94
CA SER A 552 23.22 13.98 24.20
C SER A 552 21.92 13.99 23.38
N THR A 553 21.25 12.84 23.25
CA THR A 553 20.01 12.72 22.47
C THR A 553 18.77 12.96 23.34
N PRO A 554 17.63 13.39 22.75
CA PRO A 554 16.37 13.52 23.47
C PRO A 554 15.90 12.22 24.15
N HIS A 555 16.28 11.05 23.62
CA HIS A 555 15.91 9.75 24.18
C HIS A 555 16.37 9.56 25.63
N ALA A 556 17.53 10.11 26.01
CA ALA A 556 18.05 10.01 27.38
C ALA A 556 17.33 10.96 28.35
N ALA A 557 16.84 12.09 27.86
CA ALA A 557 16.24 13.15 28.67
C ALA A 557 14.71 13.05 28.76
N ILE A 558 14.08 12.26 27.87
CA ILE A 558 12.62 12.16 27.81
C ILE A 558 12.05 11.59 29.12
N GLN A 559 11.03 12.26 29.66
CA GLN A 559 10.32 11.84 30.86
C GLN A 559 8.85 11.56 30.50
N PRO A 560 8.19 10.62 31.18
CA PRO A 560 6.73 10.45 31.07
C PRO A 560 6.03 11.78 31.39
N ASP A 561 5.21 12.27 30.46
CA ASP A 561 4.32 13.40 30.69
C ASP A 561 2.91 12.91 31.10
N SER A 562 1.96 13.81 31.32
CA SER A 562 0.57 13.43 31.59
C SER A 562 -0.10 12.69 30.42
N ALA A 563 0.46 12.74 29.20
CA ALA A 563 0.00 11.93 28.07
C ALA A 563 0.47 10.47 28.13
N ALA A 564 1.46 10.14 28.98
CA ALA A 564 1.86 8.77 29.27
C ALA A 564 0.75 7.96 29.97
N GLU A 565 -0.17 8.62 30.69
CA GLU A 565 -1.32 8.01 31.38
C GLU A 565 -2.36 7.41 30.41
N ASN A 566 -2.37 7.84 29.15
CA ASN A 566 -3.29 7.38 28.11
C ASN A 566 -2.69 6.28 27.20
N GLY A 567 -2.02 5.29 27.81
CA GLY A 567 -1.53 4.11 27.09
C GLY A 567 -0.33 4.35 26.15
N LYS A 568 0.37 5.48 26.30
CA LYS A 568 1.57 5.85 25.51
C LYS A 568 2.89 5.79 26.30
N LEU A 569 2.85 5.26 27.52
CA LEU A 569 4.02 5.13 28.39
C LEU A 569 5.23 4.46 27.71
N TYR A 570 4.99 3.51 26.81
CA TYR A 570 6.03 2.82 26.03
C TYR A 570 6.98 3.76 25.25
N ARG A 571 6.58 5.01 24.96
CA ARG A 571 7.43 6.02 24.28
C ARG A 571 8.45 6.68 25.21
N PHE A 572 8.28 6.51 26.51
CA PHE A 572 8.99 7.25 27.55
C PHE A 572 9.80 6.34 28.47
N VAL A 573 9.72 5.02 28.29
CA VAL A 573 10.33 4.04 29.19
C VAL A 573 10.91 2.87 28.39
N THR A 574 11.80 2.12 29.03
CA THR A 574 12.43 0.94 28.42
C THR A 574 11.89 -0.36 29.02
N GLY A 575 11.49 -1.30 28.15
CA GLY A 575 11.06 -2.65 28.56
C GLY A 575 9.73 -2.70 29.32
N ILE A 576 8.73 -1.90 28.92
CA ILE A 576 7.41 -1.91 29.58
C ILE A 576 6.85 -3.34 29.65
N ASN A 577 6.44 -3.77 30.84
CA ASN A 577 5.90 -5.11 31.11
C ASN A 577 6.86 -6.28 30.80
N ALA A 578 8.16 -6.02 30.64
CA ALA A 578 9.18 -7.04 30.44
C ALA A 578 10.05 -7.22 31.69
N GLU A 579 10.67 -8.39 31.84
CA GLU A 579 11.53 -8.69 32.98
C GLU A 579 12.74 -7.73 33.04
N GLY A 580 12.95 -7.06 34.18
CA GLY A 580 14.00 -6.06 34.34
C GLY A 580 13.67 -4.69 33.75
N GLY A 581 12.54 -4.55 33.06
CA GLY A 581 12.11 -3.31 32.43
C GLY A 581 11.29 -2.42 33.37
N HIS A 582 10.72 -1.33 32.83
CA HIS A 582 9.88 -0.42 33.61
C HIS A 582 8.71 -1.19 34.28
N PRO A 583 8.45 -1.00 35.60
CA PRO A 583 8.81 0.15 36.43
C PRO A 583 10.07 0.02 37.31
N GLU A 584 10.99 -0.92 37.03
CA GLU A 584 12.21 -1.03 37.84
C GLU A 584 13.03 0.28 37.86
N PRO A 585 13.78 0.58 38.95
CA PRO A 585 14.58 1.79 39.04
C PRO A 585 15.56 1.93 37.88
N GLY A 586 15.69 3.15 37.36
CA GLY A 586 16.57 3.42 36.23
C GLY A 586 16.05 2.88 34.90
N ARG A 587 14.71 2.78 34.70
CA ARG A 587 14.04 2.42 33.43
C ARG A 587 13.22 3.52 32.77
N THR A 588 13.21 4.69 33.38
CA THR A 588 12.66 5.90 32.77
C THR A 588 13.57 6.35 31.62
N GLY A 589 12.97 6.94 30.58
CA GLY A 589 13.62 7.31 29.33
C GLY A 589 13.72 6.16 28.33
N VAL A 590 14.10 6.51 27.11
CA VAL A 590 14.37 5.56 26.02
C VAL A 590 15.86 5.21 26.05
N GLN A 591 16.18 4.04 26.59
CA GLN A 591 17.56 3.59 26.85
C GLN A 591 18.12 2.73 25.71
N CYS A 592 19.37 2.30 25.83
CA CYS A 592 20.05 1.44 24.85
C CYS A 592 19.19 0.22 24.47
N GLU A 593 18.60 -0.44 25.45
CA GLU A 593 17.84 -1.68 25.27
C GLU A 593 16.46 -1.45 24.61
N ALA A 594 15.98 -0.21 24.49
CA ALA A 594 14.80 0.10 23.69
C ALA A 594 15.09 0.00 22.18
N CYS A 595 16.35 0.21 21.77
CA CYS A 595 16.78 0.10 20.38
C CYS A 595 17.51 -1.21 20.05
N HIS A 596 18.09 -1.87 21.04
CA HIS A 596 18.90 -3.06 20.83
C HIS A 596 18.34 -4.32 21.49
N GLY A 597 17.28 -4.20 22.30
CA GLY A 597 16.75 -5.30 23.10
C GLY A 597 17.52 -5.52 24.41
N PRO A 598 17.03 -6.45 25.26
CA PRO A 598 17.59 -6.70 26.59
C PRO A 598 19.03 -7.23 26.56
N GLY A 599 19.84 -6.75 27.50
CA GLY A 599 21.29 -6.89 27.51
C GLY A 599 21.89 -7.83 28.56
N GLU A 600 21.10 -8.44 29.45
CA GLU A 600 21.62 -9.29 30.55
C GLU A 600 22.65 -10.32 30.08
N ARG A 601 22.30 -11.11 29.05
CA ARG A 601 23.21 -12.15 28.56
C ARG A 601 24.47 -11.57 27.93
N HIS A 602 24.37 -10.41 27.28
CA HIS A 602 25.53 -9.71 26.71
C HIS A 602 26.47 -9.21 27.82
N VAL A 603 25.94 -8.67 28.92
CA VAL A 603 26.76 -8.27 30.07
C VAL A 603 27.51 -9.46 30.66
N GLN A 604 26.87 -10.63 30.72
CA GLN A 604 27.50 -11.86 31.23
C GLN A 604 28.50 -12.48 30.25
N GLN A 605 28.24 -12.37 28.95
CA GLN A 605 29.05 -12.98 27.88
C GLN A 605 29.22 -11.98 26.72
N PRO A 606 30.16 -11.02 26.83
CA PRO A 606 30.27 -9.90 25.89
C PRO A 606 30.54 -10.30 24.44
N GLU A 607 31.28 -11.39 24.25
CA GLU A 607 31.66 -11.94 22.94
C GLU A 607 30.54 -12.77 22.29
N ALA A 608 29.56 -13.23 23.08
CA ALA A 608 28.52 -14.12 22.60
C ALA A 608 27.45 -13.36 21.80
N LYS A 609 26.95 -14.01 20.75
CA LYS A 609 25.95 -13.48 19.81
C LYS A 609 24.81 -14.46 19.63
N GLY A 610 23.69 -13.96 19.12
CA GLY A 610 22.54 -14.77 18.72
C GLY A 610 21.29 -14.48 19.55
N HIS A 611 20.34 -15.40 19.49
CA HIS A 611 19.05 -15.25 20.16
C HIS A 611 19.23 -15.14 21.69
N GLY A 612 18.68 -14.08 22.28
CA GLY A 612 18.83 -13.80 23.70
C GLY A 612 19.87 -12.73 24.04
N PHE A 613 20.63 -12.26 23.05
CA PHE A 613 21.63 -11.22 23.20
C PHE A 613 21.14 -9.90 22.59
N ILE A 614 21.78 -8.81 23.02
CA ILE A 614 21.56 -7.48 22.45
C ILE A 614 21.81 -7.51 20.93
N VAL A 615 20.95 -6.85 20.16
CA VAL A 615 21.02 -6.80 18.70
C VAL A 615 21.96 -5.67 18.27
N GLY A 616 23.05 -6.03 17.60
CA GLY A 616 23.90 -5.06 16.93
C GLY A 616 23.19 -4.46 15.72
N LEU A 617 22.93 -3.15 15.73
CA LEU A 617 22.42 -2.41 14.57
C LEU A 617 23.62 -1.91 13.77
N GLY A 618 24.20 -2.79 12.96
CA GLY A 618 25.41 -2.51 12.17
C GLY A 618 25.19 -1.43 11.10
N ALA A 619 26.29 -0.91 10.54
CA ALA A 619 26.25 0.11 9.49
C ALA A 619 25.59 -0.38 8.17
N GLU A 620 25.61 -1.69 7.93
CA GLU A 620 25.08 -2.34 6.71
C GLU A 620 23.63 -2.81 6.82
N CYS A 621 22.98 -2.60 7.97
CA CYS A 621 21.60 -3.01 8.16
C CYS A 621 20.66 -2.26 7.18
N PRO A 622 19.80 -2.97 6.42
CA PRO A 622 18.81 -2.31 5.57
C PRO A 622 17.91 -1.41 6.42
N SER A 623 17.79 -0.14 6.00
CA SER A 623 17.00 0.89 6.70
C SER A 623 15.58 0.44 7.04
N CYS A 624 14.96 -0.35 6.17
CA CYS A 624 13.61 -0.88 6.33
C CYS A 624 13.40 -1.69 7.62
N VAL A 625 14.44 -2.42 8.04
CA VAL A 625 14.37 -3.36 9.16
C VAL A 625 14.57 -2.63 10.49
N VAL A 626 15.53 -1.69 10.53
CA VAL A 626 15.78 -0.83 11.71
C VAL A 626 14.65 0.18 11.93
N GLU A 627 14.03 0.67 10.85
CA GLU A 627 12.91 1.61 10.93
C GLU A 627 11.74 1.07 11.73
N GLN A 628 11.52 -0.26 11.76
CA GLN A 628 10.47 -0.87 12.56
C GLN A 628 10.65 -0.59 14.06
N ILE A 629 11.90 -0.58 14.54
CA ILE A 629 12.22 -0.24 15.93
C ILE A 629 11.77 1.19 16.22
N CYS A 630 12.19 2.16 15.38
CA CYS A 630 11.84 3.56 15.59
C CYS A 630 10.33 3.78 15.51
N ARG A 631 9.64 3.11 14.59
CA ARG A 631 8.20 3.25 14.38
C ARG A 631 7.33 2.62 15.46
N THR A 632 7.90 1.89 16.41
CA THR A 632 7.17 1.53 17.64
C THR A 632 6.75 2.78 18.40
N CYS A 633 7.62 3.79 18.49
CA CYS A 633 7.36 5.05 19.20
C CYS A 633 7.05 6.24 18.27
N HIS A 634 7.58 6.21 17.05
CA HIS A 634 7.38 7.24 16.01
C HIS A 634 6.31 6.79 15.00
N GLY A 635 5.10 6.58 15.51
CA GLY A 635 3.91 6.28 14.71
C GLY A 635 3.34 7.54 14.07
N VAL A 636 2.67 7.41 12.92
CA VAL A 636 2.10 8.55 12.18
C VAL A 636 1.11 9.38 13.01
N GLN A 637 0.36 8.74 13.92
CA GLN A 637 -0.60 9.43 14.78
C GLN A 637 0.09 10.34 15.82
N ASP A 638 1.35 10.04 16.13
CA ASP A 638 2.09 10.63 17.25
C ASP A 638 3.28 11.49 16.80
N ASP A 639 3.83 11.19 15.62
CA ASP A 639 4.95 11.87 14.98
C ASP A 639 4.83 11.77 13.44
N PRO A 640 3.88 12.50 12.83
CA PRO A 640 3.59 12.42 11.39
C PRO A 640 4.75 12.92 10.51
N GLU A 641 5.63 13.74 11.06
CA GLU A 641 6.80 14.30 10.36
C GLU A 641 8.07 13.45 10.55
N PHE A 642 7.98 12.32 11.25
CA PHE A 642 9.11 11.41 11.45
C PHE A 642 9.68 10.91 10.11
N ASP A 643 10.92 11.32 9.84
CA ASP A 643 11.72 10.87 8.72
C ASP A 643 12.84 9.98 9.22
N PHE A 644 12.68 8.66 9.04
CA PHE A 644 13.62 7.66 9.55
C PHE A 644 15.03 7.88 9.01
N ASP A 645 15.16 8.14 7.71
CA ASP A 645 16.46 8.22 7.04
C ASP A 645 17.27 9.43 7.57
N ARG A 646 16.58 10.51 7.98
CA ARG A 646 17.22 11.65 8.68
C ARG A 646 17.44 11.40 10.17
N ALA A 647 16.50 10.73 10.83
CA ALA A 647 16.52 10.53 12.27
C ALA A 647 17.60 9.53 12.71
N ILE A 648 17.82 8.46 11.95
CA ILE A 648 18.78 7.41 12.30
C ILE A 648 20.20 7.95 12.42
N ASP A 649 20.59 8.91 11.59
CA ASP A 649 21.94 9.49 11.61
C ASP A 649 22.22 10.34 12.86
N ARG A 650 21.17 10.81 13.56
CA ARG A 650 21.31 11.56 14.82
C ARG A 650 21.59 10.67 16.03
N VAL A 651 21.28 9.38 15.93
CA VAL A 651 21.43 8.40 17.01
C VAL A 651 22.47 7.33 16.69
N ARG A 652 22.93 7.27 15.42
CA ARG A 652 23.98 6.38 14.96
C ARG A 652 25.28 6.73 15.68
N HIS A 653 25.85 5.75 16.36
CA HIS A 653 27.13 5.85 17.03
C HIS A 653 28.13 4.85 16.43
N PRO A 654 29.44 5.17 16.40
CA PRO A 654 30.45 4.25 15.89
C PRO A 654 30.46 2.95 16.70
N ILE A 655 30.70 1.83 16.00
CA ILE A 655 31.08 0.58 16.64
C ILE A 655 32.52 0.80 17.08
N SER A 656 32.77 0.86 18.39
CA SER A 656 34.14 0.83 18.90
C SER A 656 34.81 -0.42 18.33
N SER A 657 35.94 -0.26 17.65
CA SER A 657 36.73 -1.42 17.23
C SER A 657 37.10 -2.22 18.49
N PRO A 658 37.00 -3.56 18.44
CA PRO A 658 37.33 -4.41 19.60
C PRO A 658 38.74 -4.15 20.11
#